data_AF-A0A948GI28-F1
#
_entry.id   AF-A0A948GI28-F1
#
_cell.length_a   1.000
_cell.length_b   1.000
_cell.length_c   1.000
_cell.angle_alpha   90.00
_cell.angle_beta   90.00
_cell.angle_gamma   90.00
#
_symmetry.space_group_name_H-M   'P 1'
#
loop_
_entity.id
_entity.type
_entity.pdbx_description
1 polymer ?
#
loop_
_entity_poly.entity_id
_entity_poly.type
_entity_poly.pdbx_seq_one_letter_code
_entity_poly.pdbx_strand_id
1 'polypeptide(L)'
;MSAEPELLQAIAHHQAGQLQEAERLYRDILQLHPQHAEANHNLGVLTVQRKQPEQGLPHLLAALEADPAEGRYWLDYIDALIQAGQAQAAREVLQIARQQGLQGEAADALAARLGGAERQSAGQATKQKAPTAQEVDALAALFNQGRLSEAELQAQALTQRFPQHGFGWKVLGLALKQQGRNADALTPMQKAAVLSPKEADAHSNLGVTLHDLGRLAEAEASYRRALKLKPDYADAHCNLGTLLQEMGRLDEAETELRRALKINPGMAEAHYNLGNALRSSGRLAEAADSYRKALQLEPAYVQACCNLGAVLSDLAQLDEAEMTLRRALELKPDHVEAHSNLGNTLKELGRLGEAEVSYRRALELKPDITELHNNLGILLQDTGRLTEAAAEYRRALAIKPDYFKAHSNLLFLLNYDPEVDAEVAFAEAKSYGERVAKQVTKRYAKWPCTKQTKRLRIGFVSGDLRNHPVGYFLENLLRHFDRESFELYAYPTDSWTDEMTLRLKSHFAQWKPLYGLGDEAAAKLVHGDGVHILIDLSGHSRFNRLPMFAWKPAPVQVAWLGYFATTGVAEMDYLIADAVTLPESEERYFTEKILRLPETRLCFTPPEVAVEVSPLPALKNGYVTFGCFNNLAKINDGVVALWSRVLVSVPDSRLFLKSKQLGDELVRRYTLERFAKHGIDAQRLMLEGAESRERYFAAYQRVDIALDPFPYPGGTTTVESLWMGVPVLNLSGESFLFRQGAGFLTNAGLAEWVAASQEEYVAKAMSFASDLDRLAALRAGLRQQAGSSPLMDGKRFAGYFAEALQGMWRQVQ
;
A
#
# COMPACT_ATOMS: atom_id res chain seq x y z
N MET A 1 -3.06 8.67 35.47
CA MET A 1 -3.27 8.89 36.92
C MET A 1 -2.08 9.72 37.38
N SER A 2 -2.27 10.81 38.13
CA SER A 2 -1.14 11.65 38.57
C SER A 2 -0.33 10.90 39.62
N ALA A 3 0.99 10.73 39.39
CA ALA A 3 1.92 10.09 40.32
C ALA A 3 2.25 10.93 41.58
N GLU A 4 1.49 11.99 41.82
CA GLU A 4 1.73 13.02 42.83
C GLU A 4 1.59 12.50 44.28
N PRO A 5 0.60 11.64 44.63
CA PRO A 5 0.50 11.05 45.96
C PRO A 5 1.66 10.10 46.29
N GLU A 6 2.06 9.25 45.35
CA GLU A 6 3.14 8.28 45.51
C GLU A 6 4.51 8.98 45.61
N LEU A 7 4.69 10.07 44.85
CA LEU A 7 5.89 10.90 44.91
C LEU A 7 6.05 11.58 46.27
N LEU A 8 4.98 12.16 46.81
CA LEU A 8 5.00 12.77 48.15
C LEU A 8 5.33 11.75 49.24
N GLN A 9 4.81 10.52 49.10
CA GLN A 9 5.14 9.42 50.01
C GLN A 9 6.61 9.01 49.89
N ALA A 10 7.15 8.89 48.67
CA ALA A 10 8.55 8.57 48.43
C ALA A 10 9.50 9.61 49.05
N ILE A 11 9.17 10.90 48.89
CA ILE A 11 9.92 12.02 49.47
C ILE A 11 9.88 11.97 51.00
N ALA A 12 8.72 11.67 51.60
CA ALA A 12 8.60 11.55 53.06
C ALA A 12 9.47 10.40 53.61
N HIS A 13 9.50 9.24 52.93
CA HIS A 13 10.40 8.14 53.29
C HIS A 13 11.87 8.52 53.13
N HIS A 14 12.22 9.26 52.08
CA HIS A 14 13.59 9.73 51.83
C HIS A 14 14.05 10.68 52.95
N GLN A 15 13.21 11.66 53.33
CA GLN A 15 13.48 12.60 54.41
C GLN A 15 13.55 11.92 55.79
N ALA A 16 12.77 10.85 56.02
CA ALA A 16 12.81 10.04 57.23
C ALA A 16 14.02 9.08 57.30
N GLY A 17 14.91 9.07 56.30
CA GLY A 17 16.07 8.18 56.23
C GLY A 17 15.71 6.72 55.88
N GLN A 18 14.48 6.45 55.47
CA GLN A 18 14.01 5.13 55.05
C GLN A 18 14.35 4.88 53.58
N LEU A 19 15.66 4.85 53.28
CA LEU A 19 16.20 4.91 51.90
C LEU A 19 15.75 3.74 51.01
N GLN A 20 15.53 2.55 51.57
CA GLN A 20 15.11 1.38 50.80
C GLN A 20 13.66 1.50 50.31
N GLU A 21 12.77 2.04 51.15
CA GLU A 21 11.37 2.27 50.76
C GLU A 21 11.24 3.46 49.80
N ALA A 22 12.03 4.52 50.02
CA ALA A 22 12.08 5.64 49.08
C ALA A 22 12.56 5.19 47.68
N GLU A 23 13.63 4.40 47.61
CA GLU A 23 14.16 3.88 46.34
C GLU A 23 13.15 2.99 45.60
N ARG A 24 12.42 2.13 46.33
CA ARG A 24 11.37 1.30 45.77
C ARG A 24 10.26 2.15 45.14
N LEU A 25 9.75 3.13 45.90
CA LEU A 25 8.67 4.00 45.42
C LEU A 25 9.11 4.88 44.24
N TYR A 26 10.34 5.41 44.23
CA TYR A 26 10.84 6.15 43.07
C TYR A 26 10.94 5.25 41.82
N ARG A 27 11.39 3.99 41.96
CA ARG A 27 11.44 3.05 40.83
C ARG A 27 10.06 2.68 40.32
N ASP A 28 9.08 2.48 41.22
CA ASP A 28 7.70 2.18 40.84
C ASP A 28 7.10 3.35 40.01
N ILE A 29 7.36 4.60 40.42
CA ILE A 29 6.95 5.80 39.67
C ILE A 29 7.62 5.82 38.29
N LEU A 30 8.93 5.55 38.22
CA LEU A 30 9.69 5.59 36.97
C LEU A 30 9.37 4.43 36.01
N GLN A 31 8.84 3.31 36.52
CA GLN A 31 8.35 2.23 35.66
C GLN A 31 7.11 2.66 34.85
N LEU A 32 6.25 3.48 35.44
CA LEU A 32 5.04 4.00 34.80
C LEU A 32 5.31 5.31 34.04
N HIS A 33 6.22 6.14 34.55
CA HIS A 33 6.58 7.44 34.00
C HIS A 33 8.10 7.61 33.93
N PRO A 34 8.78 7.01 32.92
CA PRO A 34 10.25 6.98 32.85
C PRO A 34 10.93 8.36 32.83
N GLN A 35 10.24 9.39 32.33
CA GLN A 35 10.75 10.77 32.24
C GLN A 35 10.28 11.67 33.39
N HIS A 36 9.76 11.11 34.49
CA HIS A 36 9.30 11.93 35.62
C HIS A 36 10.49 12.64 36.28
N ALA A 37 10.57 13.97 36.14
CA ALA A 37 11.75 14.75 36.53
C ALA A 37 12.10 14.61 38.02
N GLU A 38 11.14 14.86 38.92
CA GLU A 38 11.37 14.82 40.37
C GLU A 38 11.76 13.41 40.89
N ALA A 39 11.12 12.35 40.39
CA ALA A 39 11.40 10.97 40.79
C ALA A 39 12.79 10.53 40.30
N ASN A 40 13.17 10.89 39.07
CA ASN A 40 14.51 10.66 38.54
C ASN A 40 15.57 11.43 39.35
N HIS A 41 15.29 12.68 39.70
CA HIS A 41 16.21 13.50 40.48
C HIS A 41 16.45 12.88 41.87
N ASN A 42 15.38 12.61 42.60
CA ASN A 42 15.48 12.10 43.98
C ASN A 42 16.07 10.69 44.04
N LEU A 43 15.77 9.82 43.06
CA LEU A 43 16.43 8.52 42.96
C LEU A 43 17.93 8.68 42.70
N GLY A 44 18.31 9.57 41.78
CA GLY A 44 19.70 9.88 41.49
C GLY A 44 20.46 10.40 42.71
N VAL A 45 19.90 11.36 43.44
CA VAL A 45 20.46 11.91 44.69
C VAL A 45 20.58 10.81 45.75
N LEU A 46 19.56 9.97 45.93
CA LEU A 46 19.58 8.85 46.87
C LEU A 46 20.72 7.87 46.57
N THR A 47 20.94 7.53 45.30
CA THR A 47 22.02 6.64 44.87
C THR A 47 23.40 7.26 45.12
N VAL A 48 23.55 8.57 44.91
CA VAL A 48 24.77 9.32 45.27
C VAL A 48 25.00 9.30 46.79
N GLN A 49 23.95 9.51 47.61
CA GLN A 49 24.03 9.42 49.08
C GLN A 49 24.48 8.03 49.56
N ARG A 50 24.15 6.97 48.81
CA ARG A 50 24.61 5.59 49.07
C ARG A 50 26.04 5.31 48.59
N LYS A 51 26.81 6.35 48.21
CA LYS A 51 28.18 6.26 47.69
C LYS A 51 28.28 5.48 46.37
N GLN A 52 27.24 5.54 45.54
CA GLN A 52 27.19 4.90 44.21
C GLN A 52 26.96 5.94 43.10
N PRO A 53 27.82 6.97 42.97
CA PRO A 53 27.54 8.10 42.09
C PRO A 53 27.38 7.72 40.61
N GLU A 54 28.11 6.71 40.12
CA GLU A 54 27.99 6.22 38.73
C GLU A 54 26.58 5.67 38.40
N GLN A 55 25.93 5.04 39.37
CA GLN A 55 24.57 4.50 39.19
C GLN A 55 23.49 5.60 39.27
N GLY A 56 23.80 6.73 39.93
CA GLY A 56 22.91 7.88 40.03
C GLY A 56 22.94 8.78 38.78
N LEU A 57 24.03 8.78 38.02
CA LEU A 57 24.22 9.68 36.87
C LEU A 57 23.12 9.58 35.79
N PRO A 58 22.68 8.38 35.34
CA PRO A 58 21.62 8.29 34.34
C PRO A 58 20.29 8.89 34.81
N HIS A 59 19.98 8.74 36.11
CA HIS A 59 18.76 9.29 36.70
C HIS A 59 18.83 10.81 36.84
N LEU A 60 19.97 11.36 37.29
CA LEU A 60 20.17 12.81 37.37
C LEU A 60 20.15 13.47 35.98
N LEU A 61 20.71 12.81 34.96
CA LEU A 61 20.64 13.29 33.58
C LEU A 61 19.21 13.27 33.05
N ALA A 62 18.46 12.18 33.27
CA ALA A 62 17.06 12.08 32.85
C ALA A 62 16.17 13.14 33.52
N ALA A 63 16.44 13.49 34.79
CA ALA A 63 15.76 14.58 35.46
C ALA A 63 16.08 15.94 34.83
N LEU A 64 17.36 16.17 34.51
CA LEU A 64 17.82 17.39 33.89
C LEU A 64 17.29 17.59 32.46
N GLU A 65 17.19 16.51 31.67
CA GLU A 65 16.61 16.54 30.33
C GLU A 65 15.10 16.79 30.36
N ALA A 66 14.42 16.28 31.39
CA ALA A 66 12.97 16.46 31.56
C ALA A 66 12.60 17.89 32.00
N ASP A 67 13.41 18.55 32.82
CA ASP A 67 13.22 19.94 33.22
C ASP A 67 14.56 20.70 33.39
N PRO A 68 15.10 21.26 32.30
CA PRO A 68 16.40 21.94 32.32
C PRO A 68 16.35 23.34 32.95
N ALA A 69 15.17 23.88 33.28
CA ALA A 69 15.04 25.18 33.93
C ALA A 69 15.30 25.11 35.44
N GLU A 70 15.25 23.92 36.02
CA GLU A 70 15.44 23.69 37.44
C GLU A 70 16.94 23.62 37.82
N GLY A 71 17.42 24.66 38.48
CA GLY A 71 18.83 24.84 38.82
C GLY A 71 19.41 23.75 39.73
N ARG A 72 18.59 23.14 40.61
CA ARG A 72 19.08 22.07 41.51
C ARG A 72 19.49 20.82 40.74
N TYR A 73 18.86 20.52 39.61
CA TYR A 73 19.18 19.34 38.80
C TYR A 73 20.57 19.46 38.17
N TRP A 74 20.93 20.66 37.72
CA TRP A 74 22.28 20.95 37.25
C TRP A 74 23.32 20.77 38.35
N LEU A 75 23.07 21.31 39.55
CA LEU A 75 24.02 21.26 40.66
C LEU A 75 24.29 19.82 41.10
N ASP A 76 23.25 19.02 41.30
CA ASP A 76 23.38 17.65 41.79
C ASP A 76 23.96 16.72 40.71
N TYR A 77 23.67 16.97 39.43
CA TYR A 77 24.32 16.24 38.34
C TYR A 77 25.82 16.55 38.26
N ILE A 78 26.21 17.83 38.38
CA ILE A 78 27.62 18.24 38.41
C ILE A 78 28.34 17.67 39.63
N ASP A 79 27.71 17.69 40.80
CA ASP A 79 28.30 17.11 42.02
C ASP A 79 28.46 15.58 41.90
N ALA A 80 27.47 14.89 41.35
CA ALA A 80 27.54 13.45 41.09
C ALA A 80 28.66 13.11 40.10
N LEU A 81 28.86 13.92 39.05
CA LEU A 81 29.98 13.76 38.11
C LEU A 81 31.34 13.93 38.80
N ILE A 82 31.45 14.90 39.73
CA ILE A 82 32.66 15.11 40.53
C ILE A 82 32.91 13.89 41.43
N GLN A 83 31.87 13.39 42.12
CA GLN A 83 31.98 12.22 43.00
C GLN A 83 32.29 10.93 42.23
N ALA A 84 31.84 10.82 40.97
CA ALA A 84 32.17 9.71 40.06
C ALA A 84 33.56 9.86 39.40
N GLY A 85 34.34 10.88 39.75
CA GLY A 85 35.67 11.11 39.15
C GLY A 85 35.64 11.62 37.71
N GLN A 86 34.48 12.02 37.19
CA GLN A 86 34.28 12.55 35.83
C GLN A 86 34.50 14.06 35.77
N ALA A 87 35.67 14.52 36.22
CA ALA A 87 35.97 15.94 36.40
C ALA A 87 35.89 16.77 35.10
N GLN A 88 36.21 16.19 33.94
CA GLN A 88 36.12 16.90 32.66
C GLN A 88 34.66 17.10 32.22
N ALA A 89 33.84 16.06 32.31
CA ALA A 89 32.41 16.15 32.02
C ALA A 89 31.72 17.16 32.96
N ALA A 90 32.06 17.14 34.25
CA ALA A 90 31.55 18.11 35.22
C ALA A 90 31.87 19.57 34.84
N ARG A 91 33.02 19.86 34.23
CA ARG A 91 33.37 21.22 33.76
C ARG A 91 32.55 21.66 32.55
N GLU A 92 32.40 20.76 31.58
CA GLU A 92 31.62 21.04 30.37
C GLU A 92 30.16 21.30 30.73
N VAL A 93 29.60 20.47 31.61
CA VAL A 93 28.24 20.63 32.14
C VAL A 93 28.11 21.92 32.96
N LEU A 94 29.08 22.26 33.81
CA LEU A 94 29.08 23.52 34.56
C LEU A 94 29.14 24.76 33.65
N GLN A 95 29.88 24.70 32.55
CA GLN A 95 29.92 25.79 31.56
C GLN A 95 28.58 25.96 30.86
N ILE A 96 27.94 24.85 30.46
CA ILE A 96 26.60 24.85 29.86
C ILE A 96 25.59 25.40 30.86
N ALA A 97 25.62 24.93 32.11
CA ALA A 97 24.72 25.38 33.17
C ALA A 97 24.81 26.90 33.40
N ARG A 98 26.03 27.47 33.39
CA ARG A 98 26.25 28.92 33.49
C ARG A 98 25.70 29.69 32.29
N GLN A 99 25.80 29.14 31.08
CA GLN A 99 25.17 29.73 29.89
C GLN A 99 23.64 29.71 29.97
N GLN A 100 23.08 28.72 30.65
CA GLN A 100 21.64 28.59 30.92
C GLN A 100 21.18 29.39 32.16
N GLY A 101 22.06 30.20 32.76
CA GLY A 101 21.71 31.11 33.84
C GLY A 101 21.96 30.60 35.26
N LEU A 102 22.59 29.44 35.45
CA LEU A 102 22.98 28.96 36.78
C LEU A 102 24.08 29.85 37.37
N GLN A 103 23.74 30.61 38.42
CA GLN A 103 24.64 31.51 39.15
C GLN A 103 24.45 31.33 40.66
N GLY A 104 25.47 31.67 41.47
CA GLY A 104 25.40 31.67 42.93
C GLY A 104 26.47 30.82 43.62
N GLU A 105 26.54 30.93 44.95
CA GLU A 105 27.60 30.36 45.78
C GLU A 105 27.79 28.84 45.59
N ALA A 106 26.71 28.09 45.35
CA ALA A 106 26.77 26.64 45.14
C ALA A 106 27.48 26.26 43.82
N ALA A 107 27.23 26.99 42.74
CA ALA A 107 27.90 26.76 41.45
C ALA A 107 29.39 27.14 41.53
N ASP A 108 29.72 28.19 42.29
CA ASP A 108 31.10 28.63 42.51
C ASP A 108 31.87 27.68 43.43
N ALA A 109 31.22 27.07 44.43
CA ALA A 109 31.80 26.02 45.26
C ALA A 109 32.14 24.75 44.45
N LEU A 110 31.28 24.35 43.51
CA LEU A 110 31.56 23.26 42.58
C LEU A 110 32.73 23.61 41.63
N ALA A 111 32.78 24.85 41.13
CA ALA A 111 33.91 25.34 40.34
C ALA A 111 35.24 25.29 41.12
N ALA A 112 35.22 25.67 42.40
CA ALA A 112 36.40 25.61 43.27
C ALA A 112 36.86 24.16 43.53
N ARG A 113 35.93 23.21 43.72
CA ARG A 113 36.24 21.77 43.86
C ARG A 113 36.85 21.21 42.57
N LEU A 114 36.36 21.62 41.41
CA LEU A 114 36.94 21.27 40.11
C LEU A 114 38.35 21.85 39.89
N GLY A 115 38.63 23.04 40.44
CA GLY A 115 39.97 23.64 40.46
C GLY A 115 40.93 23.01 41.47
N GLY A 116 40.42 22.47 42.58
CA GLY A 116 41.21 21.67 43.53
C GLY A 116 41.68 20.33 42.95
N ALA A 117 40.82 19.69 42.16
CA ALA A 117 41.13 18.44 41.44
C ALA A 117 42.26 18.63 40.39
N GLU A 118 42.53 19.84 39.91
CA GLU A 118 43.71 20.14 39.08
C GLU A 118 45.03 20.07 39.86
N ARG A 119 45.06 20.47 41.13
CA ARG A 119 46.29 20.41 41.93
C ARG A 119 46.66 18.99 42.34
N GLN A 120 45.70 18.07 42.40
CA GLN A 120 45.94 16.65 42.66
C GLN A 120 46.14 15.82 41.38
N SER A 121 45.58 16.22 40.23
CA SER A 121 45.83 15.55 38.93
C SER A 121 47.07 16.08 38.18
N ALA A 122 47.50 17.32 38.43
CA ALA A 122 48.77 17.85 37.90
C ALA A 122 50.02 17.24 38.57
N GLY A 123 49.86 16.49 39.66
CA GLY A 123 50.94 15.79 40.36
C GLY A 123 51.32 14.42 39.77
N GLN A 124 50.59 13.90 38.77
CA GLN A 124 50.90 12.62 38.12
C GLN A 124 50.63 12.67 36.60
N ALA A 125 51.18 13.65 35.91
CA ALA A 125 51.43 13.50 34.47
C ALA A 125 52.70 12.65 34.28
N THR A 126 52.59 11.33 34.46
CA THR A 126 53.55 10.44 33.83
C THR A 126 53.42 10.62 32.33
N LYS A 127 54.51 10.98 31.63
CA LYS A 127 54.60 10.90 30.18
C LYS A 127 54.36 9.44 29.78
N GLN A 128 53.10 9.03 29.60
CA GLN A 128 52.77 7.74 29.00
C GLN A 128 53.30 7.81 27.56
N LYS A 129 54.27 6.95 27.25
CA LYS A 129 54.77 6.75 25.88
C LYS A 129 53.58 6.40 24.99
N ALA A 130 53.51 6.94 23.78
CA ALA A 130 52.57 6.46 22.77
C ALA A 130 52.85 4.97 22.46
N PRO A 131 51.84 4.21 22.01
CA PRO A 131 52.08 2.87 21.47
C PRO A 131 53.15 2.93 20.36
N THR A 132 54.03 1.94 20.32
CA THR A 132 55.05 1.85 19.28
C THR A 132 54.42 1.59 17.92
N ALA A 133 55.07 2.04 16.84
CA ALA A 133 54.60 1.76 15.47
C ALA A 133 54.38 0.26 15.23
N GLN A 134 55.27 -0.58 15.77
CA GLN A 134 55.14 -2.04 15.68
C GLN A 134 53.88 -2.59 16.37
N GLU A 135 53.46 -2.01 17.51
CA GLU A 135 52.22 -2.40 18.19
C GLU A 135 50.97 -1.96 17.42
N VAL A 136 51.01 -0.77 16.81
CA VAL A 136 49.94 -0.24 15.95
C VAL A 136 49.81 -1.10 14.69
N ASP A 137 50.92 -1.41 14.03
CA ASP A 137 50.97 -2.21 12.80
C ASP A 137 50.55 -3.66 13.04
N ALA A 138 50.96 -4.26 14.16
CA ALA A 138 50.56 -5.62 14.53
C ALA A 138 49.05 -5.71 14.77
N LEU A 139 48.47 -4.73 15.49
CA LEU A 139 47.04 -4.67 15.73
C LEU A 139 46.25 -4.41 14.44
N ALA A 140 46.74 -3.51 13.58
CA ALA A 140 46.15 -3.27 12.26
C ALA A 140 46.18 -4.53 11.39
N ALA A 141 47.28 -5.29 11.40
CA ALA A 141 47.42 -6.53 10.64
C ALA A 141 46.43 -7.60 11.10
N LEU A 142 46.24 -7.78 12.42
CA LEU A 142 45.25 -8.71 12.95
C LEU A 142 43.83 -8.37 12.49
N PHE A 143 43.48 -7.09 12.58
CA PHE A 143 42.18 -6.60 12.12
C PHE A 143 41.99 -6.81 10.62
N ASN A 144 42.98 -6.43 9.80
CA ASN A 144 42.93 -6.58 8.34
C ASN A 144 42.92 -8.05 7.88
N GLN A 145 43.45 -8.99 8.67
CA GLN A 145 43.39 -10.42 8.42
C GLN A 145 42.04 -11.06 8.87
N GLY A 146 41.11 -10.27 9.42
CA GLY A 146 39.82 -10.77 9.91
C GLY A 146 39.92 -11.59 11.21
N ARG A 147 41.04 -11.51 11.94
CA ARG A 147 41.23 -12.19 13.23
C ARG A 147 40.60 -11.37 14.36
N LEU A 148 39.28 -11.19 14.29
CA LEU A 148 38.54 -10.19 15.06
C LEU A 148 38.62 -10.37 16.57
N SER A 149 38.53 -11.60 17.07
CA SER A 149 38.63 -11.85 18.52
C SER A 149 40.04 -11.55 19.06
N GLU A 150 41.08 -11.80 18.27
CA GLU A 150 42.46 -11.47 18.65
C GLU A 150 42.73 -9.97 18.55
N ALA A 151 42.20 -9.32 17.51
CA ALA A 151 42.24 -7.86 17.37
C ALA A 151 41.48 -7.18 18.52
N GLU A 152 40.33 -7.70 18.95
CA GLU A 152 39.58 -7.20 20.11
C GLU A 152 40.42 -7.29 21.38
N LEU A 153 40.96 -8.47 21.71
CA LEU A 153 41.77 -8.67 22.92
C LEU A 153 43.01 -7.77 22.92
N GLN A 154 43.70 -7.66 21.80
CA GLN A 154 44.87 -6.79 21.69
C GLN A 154 44.50 -5.30 21.73
N ALA A 155 43.39 -4.89 21.12
CA ALA A 155 42.90 -3.53 21.21
C ALA A 155 42.46 -3.17 22.63
N GLN A 156 41.81 -4.08 23.36
CA GLN A 156 41.48 -3.92 24.79
C GLN A 156 42.75 -3.74 25.62
N ALA A 157 43.76 -4.59 25.45
CA ALA A 157 45.04 -4.45 26.13
C ALA A 157 45.74 -3.11 25.79
N LEU A 158 45.66 -2.68 24.52
CA LEU A 158 46.24 -1.41 24.07
C LEU A 158 45.52 -0.20 24.69
N THR A 159 44.19 -0.22 24.76
CA THR A 159 43.38 0.85 25.37
C THR A 159 43.57 0.94 26.89
N GLN A 160 43.84 -0.17 27.57
CA GLN A 160 44.19 -0.17 29.00
C GLN A 160 45.58 0.44 29.24
N ARG A 161 46.56 0.14 28.37
CA ARG A 161 47.94 0.65 28.48
C ARG A 161 48.06 2.10 28.03
N PHE A 162 47.28 2.52 27.03
CA PHE A 162 47.32 3.84 26.41
C PHE A 162 45.92 4.44 26.29
N PRO A 163 45.23 4.74 27.41
CA PRO A 163 43.83 5.16 27.41
C PRO A 163 43.57 6.48 26.70
N GLN A 164 44.59 7.34 26.56
CA GLN A 164 44.52 8.64 25.89
C GLN A 164 44.91 8.58 24.40
N HIS A 165 45.13 7.38 23.83
CA HIS A 165 45.50 7.22 22.42
C HIS A 165 44.33 6.64 21.61
N GLY A 166 43.81 7.39 20.63
CA GLY A 166 42.58 7.07 19.90
C GLY A 166 42.63 5.76 19.07
N PHE A 167 43.80 5.34 18.59
CA PHE A 167 43.91 4.18 17.69
C PHE A 167 43.40 2.87 18.29
N GLY A 168 43.75 2.55 19.54
CA GLY A 168 43.29 1.31 20.19
C GLY A 168 41.77 1.29 20.35
N TRP A 169 41.17 2.43 20.71
CA TRP A 169 39.72 2.57 20.83
C TRP A 169 39.02 2.42 19.47
N LYS A 170 39.61 2.97 18.39
CA LYS A 170 39.12 2.82 17.02
C LYS A 170 39.09 1.35 16.58
N VAL A 171 40.19 0.62 16.73
CA VAL A 171 40.26 -0.79 16.34
C VAL A 171 39.35 -1.65 17.23
N LEU A 172 39.27 -1.36 18.53
CA LEU A 172 38.36 -2.05 19.43
C LEU A 172 36.89 -1.89 18.99
N GLY A 173 36.46 -0.66 18.71
CA GLY A 173 35.11 -0.39 18.21
C GLY A 173 34.84 -1.11 16.89
N LEU A 174 35.78 -1.05 15.93
CA LEU A 174 35.62 -1.71 14.63
C LEU A 174 35.55 -3.24 14.75
N ALA A 175 36.40 -3.84 15.60
CA ALA A 175 36.40 -5.29 15.84
C ALA A 175 35.10 -5.77 16.51
N LEU A 176 34.57 -5.00 17.47
CA LEU A 176 33.28 -5.29 18.10
C LEU A 176 32.14 -5.19 17.08
N LYS A 177 32.15 -4.16 16.23
CA LYS A 177 31.16 -3.97 15.17
C LYS A 177 31.16 -5.11 14.16
N GLN A 178 32.33 -5.54 13.66
CA GLN A 178 32.41 -6.66 12.72
C GLN A 178 31.98 -8.00 13.32
N GLN A 179 31.97 -8.12 14.66
CA GLN A 179 31.40 -9.26 15.39
C GLN A 179 29.89 -9.10 15.69
N GLY A 180 29.23 -8.06 15.17
CA GLY A 180 27.81 -7.78 15.40
C GLY A 180 27.48 -7.16 16.76
N ARG A 181 28.49 -6.82 17.57
CA ARG A 181 28.34 -6.26 18.93
C ARG A 181 28.26 -4.74 18.89
N ASN A 182 27.25 -4.21 18.20
CA ASN A 182 27.10 -2.77 17.92
C ASN A 182 26.95 -1.92 19.19
N ALA A 183 26.24 -2.44 20.21
CA ALA A 183 26.08 -1.74 21.49
C ALA A 183 27.42 -1.59 22.23
N ASP A 184 28.24 -2.65 22.25
CA ASP A 184 29.56 -2.64 22.88
C ASP A 184 30.56 -1.75 22.14
N ALA A 185 30.38 -1.61 20.81
CA ALA A 185 31.23 -0.77 19.96
C ALA A 185 31.03 0.74 20.21
N LEU A 186 29.88 1.17 20.75
CA LEU A 186 29.54 2.58 20.92
C LEU A 186 30.56 3.33 21.79
N THR A 187 30.84 2.83 23.00
CA THR A 187 31.74 3.49 23.95
C THR A 187 33.17 3.61 23.39
N PRO A 188 33.78 2.55 22.82
CA PRO A 188 35.04 2.66 22.10
C PRO A 188 35.03 3.66 20.93
N MET A 189 33.97 3.68 20.12
CA MET A 189 33.86 4.62 19.00
C MET A 189 33.74 6.08 19.45
N GLN A 190 32.98 6.35 20.52
CA GLN A 190 32.89 7.68 21.12
C GLN A 190 34.26 8.12 21.66
N LYS A 191 34.97 7.25 22.38
CA LYS A 191 36.33 7.55 22.85
C LYS A 191 37.29 7.79 21.69
N ALA A 192 37.22 6.99 20.63
CA ALA A 192 38.04 7.20 19.43
C ALA A 192 37.79 8.57 18.79
N ALA A 193 36.52 8.98 18.65
CA ALA A 193 36.15 10.27 18.08
C ALA A 193 36.57 11.47 18.97
N VAL A 194 36.49 11.32 20.29
CA VAL A 194 36.94 12.34 21.27
C VAL A 194 38.45 12.49 21.28
N LEU A 195 39.19 11.38 21.25
CA LEU A 195 40.66 11.37 21.31
C LEU A 195 41.32 11.70 19.97
N SER A 196 40.60 11.49 18.85
CA SER A 196 41.02 11.86 17.49
C SER A 196 40.04 12.84 16.82
N PRO A 197 39.83 14.06 17.36
CA PRO A 197 38.76 14.97 16.92
C PRO A 197 38.95 15.58 15.53
N LYS A 198 40.11 15.34 14.91
CA LYS A 198 40.50 15.76 13.55
C LYS A 198 40.54 14.60 12.54
N GLU A 199 40.36 13.36 12.96
CA GLU A 199 40.27 12.21 12.05
C GLU A 199 38.83 12.05 11.56
N ALA A 200 38.58 12.29 10.27
CA ALA A 200 37.27 12.12 9.67
C ALA A 200 36.73 10.69 9.83
N ASP A 201 37.60 9.68 9.68
CA ASP A 201 37.25 8.26 9.80
C ASP A 201 36.71 7.90 11.20
N ALA A 202 37.23 8.54 12.27
CA ALA A 202 36.74 8.29 13.62
C ALA A 202 35.29 8.76 13.81
N HIS A 203 34.95 9.94 13.25
CA HIS A 203 33.59 10.47 13.25
C HIS A 203 32.67 9.68 12.31
N SER A 204 33.16 9.26 11.14
CA SER A 204 32.38 8.44 10.21
C SER A 204 32.04 7.08 10.83
N ASN A 205 33.01 6.39 11.43
CA ASN A 205 32.79 5.10 12.09
C ASN A 205 31.84 5.19 13.28
N LEU A 206 31.95 6.26 14.08
CA LEU A 206 30.97 6.56 15.14
C LEU A 206 29.57 6.75 14.55
N GLY A 207 29.47 7.50 13.44
CA GLY A 207 28.21 7.68 12.71
C GLY A 207 27.57 6.36 12.31
N VAL A 208 28.34 5.42 11.75
CA VAL A 208 27.82 4.10 11.37
C VAL A 208 27.34 3.30 12.59
N THR A 209 28.10 3.29 13.70
CA THR A 209 27.66 2.61 14.92
C THR A 209 26.40 3.22 15.51
N LEU A 210 26.24 4.55 15.48
CA LEU A 210 25.04 5.23 15.95
C LEU A 210 23.83 4.93 15.04
N HIS A 211 24.06 4.87 13.74
CA HIS A 211 23.05 4.49 12.75
C HIS A 211 22.54 3.07 13.00
N ASP A 212 23.45 2.10 13.16
CA ASP A 212 23.10 0.70 13.45
C ASP A 212 22.36 0.53 14.81
N LEU A 213 22.48 1.49 15.71
CA LEU A 213 21.77 1.55 17.00
C LEU A 213 20.46 2.34 16.95
N GLY A 214 20.06 2.85 15.79
CA GLY A 214 18.84 3.67 15.61
C GLY A 214 18.95 5.10 16.16
N ARG A 215 20.15 5.56 16.54
CA ARG A 215 20.41 6.91 17.07
C ARG A 215 20.63 7.90 15.91
N LEU A 216 19.60 8.06 15.07
CA LEU A 216 19.72 8.69 13.74
C LEU A 216 20.24 10.14 13.79
N ALA A 217 19.77 10.96 14.73
CA ALA A 217 20.20 12.37 14.85
C ALA A 217 21.70 12.49 15.20
N GLU A 218 22.20 11.61 16.07
CA GLU A 218 23.61 11.60 16.45
C GLU A 218 24.50 11.02 15.34
N ALA A 219 23.97 10.04 14.60
CA ALA A 219 24.63 9.52 13.40
C ALA A 219 24.81 10.63 12.35
N GLU A 220 23.76 11.41 12.08
CA GLU A 220 23.82 12.55 11.16
C GLU A 220 24.87 13.58 11.62
N ALA A 221 24.87 13.94 12.90
CA ALA A 221 25.85 14.88 13.45
C ALA A 221 27.29 14.38 13.26
N SER A 222 27.52 13.09 13.49
CA SER A 222 28.82 12.43 13.32
C SER A 222 29.27 12.40 11.86
N TYR A 223 28.39 12.05 10.92
CA TYR A 223 28.71 12.10 9.49
C TYR A 223 28.99 13.52 9.00
N ARG A 224 28.16 14.51 9.38
CA ARG A 224 28.40 15.91 9.02
C ARG A 224 29.72 16.42 9.61
N ARG A 225 30.11 15.95 10.80
CA ARG A 225 31.42 16.26 11.38
C ARG A 225 32.57 15.64 10.57
N ALA A 226 32.44 14.39 10.16
CA ALA A 226 33.41 13.73 9.27
C ALA A 226 33.57 14.52 7.95
N LEU A 227 32.46 14.91 7.32
CA LEU A 227 32.46 15.68 6.07
C LEU A 227 32.99 17.11 6.22
N LYS A 228 32.84 17.74 7.40
CA LYS A 228 33.48 19.03 7.69
C LYS A 228 35.00 18.92 7.77
N LEU A 229 35.50 17.78 8.26
CA LEU A 229 36.95 17.51 8.35
C LEU A 229 37.52 17.07 7.00
N LYS A 230 36.77 16.29 6.24
CA LYS A 230 37.15 15.76 4.92
C LYS A 230 35.97 15.88 3.94
N PRO A 231 35.84 16.99 3.20
CA PRO A 231 34.73 17.22 2.27
C PRO A 231 34.68 16.27 1.06
N ASP A 232 35.79 15.60 0.74
CA ASP A 232 35.92 14.62 -0.34
C ASP A 232 35.83 13.16 0.18
N TYR A 233 35.12 12.94 1.28
CA TYR A 233 34.94 11.60 1.85
C TYR A 233 33.71 10.90 1.26
N ALA A 234 33.92 10.17 0.16
CA ALA A 234 32.85 9.47 -0.57
C ALA A 234 32.00 8.54 0.33
N ASP A 235 32.62 7.72 1.17
CA ASP A 235 31.89 6.78 2.05
C ASP A 235 31.00 7.51 3.07
N ALA A 236 31.48 8.62 3.64
CA ALA A 236 30.69 9.42 4.58
C ALA A 236 29.51 10.13 3.88
N HIS A 237 29.69 10.56 2.63
CA HIS A 237 28.57 11.06 1.81
C HIS A 237 27.55 9.96 1.48
N CYS A 238 28.01 8.74 1.14
CA CYS A 238 27.14 7.60 0.88
C CYS A 238 26.32 7.24 2.13
N ASN A 239 26.99 7.08 3.28
CA ASN A 239 26.36 6.74 4.55
C ASN A 239 25.37 7.81 5.04
N LEU A 240 25.74 9.10 4.91
CA LEU A 240 24.82 10.20 5.22
C LEU A 240 23.61 10.18 4.27
N GLY A 241 23.83 9.89 2.99
CA GLY A 241 22.78 9.70 2.00
C GLY A 241 21.77 8.63 2.45
N THR A 242 22.23 7.43 2.76
CA THR A 242 21.40 6.32 3.24
C THR A 242 20.61 6.70 4.49
N LEU A 243 21.27 7.30 5.49
CA LEU A 243 20.61 7.77 6.72
C LEU A 243 19.51 8.80 6.43
N LEU A 244 19.76 9.75 5.51
CA LEU A 244 18.76 10.75 5.11
C LEU A 244 17.56 10.12 4.39
N GLN A 245 17.76 9.03 3.63
CA GLN A 245 16.65 8.28 3.04
C GLN A 245 15.76 7.66 4.10
N GLU A 246 16.36 7.04 5.13
CA GLU A 246 15.61 6.46 6.26
C GLU A 246 14.83 7.52 7.05
N MET A 247 15.37 8.74 7.14
CA MET A 247 14.68 9.90 7.70
C MET A 247 13.63 10.54 6.78
N GLY A 248 13.44 10.03 5.55
CA GLY A 248 12.51 10.57 4.55
C GLY A 248 12.96 11.88 3.89
N ARG A 249 14.21 12.32 4.11
CA ARG A 249 14.79 13.54 3.55
C ARG A 249 15.41 13.26 2.18
N LEU A 250 14.56 12.85 1.23
CA LEU A 250 14.97 12.29 -0.07
C LEU A 250 15.83 13.25 -0.92
N ASP A 251 15.51 14.54 -0.94
CA ASP A 251 16.28 15.54 -1.71
C ASP A 251 17.71 15.73 -1.18
N GLU A 252 17.87 15.74 0.15
CA GLU A 252 19.18 15.81 0.78
C GLU A 252 19.95 14.50 0.56
N ALA A 253 19.27 13.35 0.68
CA ALA A 253 19.88 12.06 0.40
C ALA A 253 20.44 11.97 -1.02
N GLU A 254 19.65 12.35 -2.03
CA GLU A 254 20.10 12.40 -3.42
C GLU A 254 21.32 13.33 -3.58
N THR A 255 21.29 14.50 -2.92
CA THR A 255 22.40 15.45 -2.98
C THR A 255 23.70 14.84 -2.48
N GLU A 256 23.66 14.18 -1.32
CA GLU A 256 24.87 13.56 -0.74
C GLU A 256 25.32 12.33 -1.56
N LEU A 257 24.40 11.51 -2.06
CA LEU A 257 24.73 10.36 -2.91
C LEU A 257 25.38 10.78 -4.24
N ARG A 258 24.88 11.86 -4.88
CA ARG A 258 25.51 12.42 -6.07
C ARG A 258 26.90 13.00 -5.79
N ARG A 259 27.14 13.55 -4.58
CA ARG A 259 28.49 13.97 -4.17
C ARG A 259 29.42 12.77 -3.98
N ALA A 260 28.96 11.71 -3.33
CA ALA A 260 29.72 10.46 -3.21
C ALA A 260 30.16 9.94 -4.59
N LEU A 261 29.23 9.91 -5.56
CA LEU A 261 29.50 9.46 -6.94
C LEU A 261 30.38 10.43 -7.75
N LYS A 262 30.34 11.73 -7.45
CA LYS A 262 31.26 12.70 -8.07
C LYS A 262 32.71 12.46 -7.60
N ILE A 263 32.89 12.06 -6.35
CA ILE A 263 34.20 11.77 -5.75
C ILE A 263 34.69 10.39 -6.20
N ASN A 264 33.82 9.37 -6.14
CA ASN A 264 34.10 8.01 -6.54
C ASN A 264 32.98 7.45 -7.45
N PRO A 265 33.11 7.57 -8.78
CA PRO A 265 32.12 7.06 -9.73
C PRO A 265 31.94 5.54 -9.72
N GLY A 266 32.92 4.79 -9.21
CA GLY A 266 32.93 3.32 -9.18
C GLY A 266 32.28 2.70 -7.93
N MET A 267 31.62 3.50 -7.09
CA MET A 267 30.96 3.03 -5.88
C MET A 267 29.57 2.45 -6.21
N ALA A 268 29.49 1.13 -6.39
CA ALA A 268 28.24 0.42 -6.73
C ALA A 268 27.12 0.68 -5.71
N GLU A 269 27.46 0.67 -4.41
CA GLU A 269 26.55 0.95 -3.30
C GLU A 269 25.90 2.35 -3.40
N ALA A 270 26.67 3.39 -3.77
CA ALA A 270 26.13 4.74 -3.91
C ALA A 270 25.19 4.87 -5.12
N HIS A 271 25.44 4.14 -6.23
CA HIS A 271 24.48 4.06 -7.34
C HIS A 271 23.20 3.32 -6.93
N TYR A 272 23.31 2.22 -6.18
CA TYR A 272 22.17 1.49 -5.65
C TYR A 272 21.32 2.36 -4.69
N ASN A 273 21.95 3.03 -3.73
CA ASN A 273 21.26 3.90 -2.78
C ASN A 273 20.65 5.12 -3.47
N LEU A 274 21.31 5.68 -4.49
CA LEU A 274 20.72 6.72 -5.35
C LEU A 274 19.47 6.20 -6.08
N GLY A 275 19.53 4.98 -6.61
CA GLY A 275 18.36 4.31 -7.18
C GLY A 275 17.20 4.21 -6.20
N ASN A 276 17.46 3.83 -4.94
CA ASN A 276 16.44 3.76 -3.89
C ASN A 276 15.82 5.14 -3.59
N ALA A 277 16.63 6.22 -3.59
CA ALA A 277 16.17 7.59 -3.32
C ALA A 277 15.26 8.09 -4.45
N LEU A 278 15.70 7.86 -5.69
CA LEU A 278 14.97 8.25 -6.90
C LEU A 278 13.66 7.47 -7.01
N ARG A 279 13.66 6.16 -6.72
CA ARG A 279 12.45 5.34 -6.66
C ARG A 279 11.46 5.87 -5.63
N SER A 280 11.94 6.18 -4.42
CA SER A 280 11.09 6.74 -3.35
C SER A 280 10.53 8.12 -3.71
N SER A 281 11.22 8.86 -4.59
CA SER A 281 10.78 10.15 -5.14
C SER A 281 9.92 10.01 -6.40
N GLY A 282 9.58 8.79 -6.83
CA GLY A 282 8.79 8.52 -8.04
C GLY A 282 9.54 8.67 -9.38
N ARG A 283 10.84 8.93 -9.35
CA ARG A 283 11.71 9.10 -10.55
C ARG A 283 12.21 7.75 -11.05
N LEU A 284 11.27 6.90 -11.45
CA LEU A 284 11.50 5.48 -11.77
C LEU A 284 12.55 5.26 -12.87
N ALA A 285 12.52 6.04 -13.95
CA ALA A 285 13.49 5.89 -15.05
C ALA A 285 14.94 6.15 -14.59
N GLU A 286 15.16 7.21 -13.81
CA GLU A 286 16.49 7.51 -13.27
C GLU A 286 16.92 6.50 -12.20
N ALA A 287 15.97 5.95 -11.44
CA ALA A 287 16.23 4.85 -10.53
C ALA A 287 16.74 3.61 -11.27
N ALA A 288 16.07 3.23 -12.37
CA ALA A 288 16.51 2.12 -13.22
C ALA A 288 17.94 2.32 -13.74
N ASP A 289 18.27 3.51 -14.24
CA ASP A 289 19.62 3.82 -14.71
C ASP A 289 20.68 3.75 -13.60
N SER A 290 20.32 4.14 -12.39
CA SER A 290 21.22 4.06 -11.23
C SER A 290 21.46 2.59 -10.83
N TYR A 291 20.44 1.75 -10.79
CA TYR A 291 20.63 0.31 -10.55
C TYR A 291 21.42 -0.38 -11.66
N ARG A 292 21.19 -0.04 -12.93
CA ARG A 292 22.00 -0.57 -14.05
C ARG A 292 23.48 -0.24 -13.87
N LYS A 293 23.82 0.98 -13.43
CA LYS A 293 25.21 1.36 -13.11
C LYS A 293 25.77 0.57 -11.93
N ALA A 294 24.99 0.36 -10.87
CA ALA A 294 25.39 -0.48 -9.76
C ALA A 294 25.72 -1.92 -10.23
N LEU A 295 24.89 -2.50 -11.11
CA LEU A 295 25.09 -3.83 -11.68
C LEU A 295 26.22 -3.93 -12.71
N GLN A 296 26.55 -2.84 -13.40
CA GLN A 296 27.75 -2.77 -14.24
C GLN A 296 29.03 -2.84 -13.41
N LEU A 297 29.03 -2.21 -12.23
CA LEU A 297 30.16 -2.21 -11.30
C LEU A 297 30.24 -3.51 -10.49
N GLU A 298 29.09 -4.04 -10.08
CA GLU A 298 28.96 -5.28 -9.31
C GLU A 298 27.85 -6.19 -9.87
N PRO A 299 28.17 -7.07 -10.83
CA PRO A 299 27.17 -7.93 -11.50
C PRO A 299 26.47 -8.97 -10.60
N ALA A 300 26.99 -9.20 -9.39
CA ALA A 300 26.44 -10.15 -8.42
C ALA A 300 25.58 -9.48 -7.33
N TYR A 301 25.24 -8.19 -7.47
CA TYR A 301 24.49 -7.43 -6.48
C TYR A 301 22.98 -7.77 -6.52
N VAL A 302 22.59 -8.82 -5.79
CA VAL A 302 21.24 -9.39 -5.78
C VAL A 302 20.15 -8.35 -5.49
N GLN A 303 20.35 -7.47 -4.50
CA GLN A 303 19.39 -6.44 -4.12
C GLN A 303 19.18 -5.41 -5.24
N ALA A 304 20.25 -5.03 -5.95
CA ALA A 304 20.14 -4.15 -7.11
C ALA A 304 19.39 -4.83 -8.28
N CYS A 305 19.62 -6.12 -8.53
CA CYS A 305 18.81 -6.89 -9.50
C CYS A 305 17.33 -6.91 -9.11
N CYS A 306 17.02 -7.20 -7.84
CA CYS A 306 15.63 -7.26 -7.35
C CYS A 306 14.92 -5.90 -7.50
N ASN A 307 15.57 -4.81 -7.08
CA ASN A 307 15.00 -3.46 -7.16
C ASN A 307 14.91 -2.94 -8.59
N LEU A 308 15.90 -3.22 -9.45
CA LEU A 308 15.81 -2.92 -10.88
C LEU A 308 14.64 -3.66 -11.51
N GLY A 309 14.50 -4.96 -11.25
CA GLY A 309 13.39 -5.77 -11.74
C GLY A 309 12.02 -5.17 -11.36
N ALA A 310 11.83 -4.79 -10.09
CA ALA A 310 10.60 -4.14 -9.64
C ALA A 310 10.33 -2.81 -10.37
N VAL A 311 11.35 -1.95 -10.49
CA VAL A 311 11.20 -0.65 -11.16
C VAL A 311 10.94 -0.80 -12.66
N LEU A 312 11.56 -1.79 -13.32
CA LEU A 312 11.30 -2.08 -14.72
C LEU A 312 9.86 -2.56 -14.94
N SER A 313 9.30 -3.34 -14.01
CA SER A 313 7.89 -3.72 -14.04
C SER A 313 6.97 -2.49 -13.91
N ASP A 314 7.26 -1.59 -12.96
CA ASP A 314 6.50 -0.34 -12.80
C ASP A 314 6.59 0.57 -14.05
N LEU A 315 7.69 0.47 -14.83
CA LEU A 315 7.89 1.15 -16.11
C LEU A 315 7.31 0.39 -17.32
N ALA A 316 6.64 -0.74 -17.11
CA ALA A 316 6.13 -1.67 -18.13
C ALA A 316 7.22 -2.23 -19.08
N GLN A 317 8.49 -2.24 -18.66
CA GLN A 317 9.62 -2.87 -19.35
C GLN A 317 9.75 -4.35 -18.93
N LEU A 318 8.69 -5.12 -19.19
CA LEU A 318 8.45 -6.42 -18.57
C LEU A 318 9.47 -7.50 -18.93
N ASP A 319 9.97 -7.52 -20.18
CA ASP A 319 10.96 -8.51 -20.62
C ASP A 319 12.31 -8.34 -19.89
N GLU A 320 12.78 -7.08 -19.78
CA GLU A 320 14.02 -6.77 -19.04
C GLU A 320 13.83 -7.03 -17.53
N ALA A 321 12.65 -6.72 -16.99
CA ALA A 321 12.30 -7.01 -15.61
C ALA A 321 12.41 -8.51 -15.32
N GLU A 322 11.81 -9.37 -16.17
CA GLU A 322 11.88 -10.82 -16.02
C GLU A 322 13.33 -11.32 -16.05
N MET A 323 14.11 -10.91 -17.06
CA MET A 323 15.51 -11.32 -17.18
C MET A 323 16.32 -10.95 -15.94
N THR A 324 16.14 -9.72 -15.44
CA THR A 324 16.85 -9.21 -14.26
C THR A 324 16.46 -9.97 -12.98
N LEU A 325 15.17 -10.29 -12.81
CA LEU A 325 14.67 -11.03 -11.66
C LEU A 325 15.10 -12.50 -11.68
N ARG A 326 15.11 -13.14 -12.85
CA ARG A 326 15.68 -14.49 -13.00
C ARG A 326 17.16 -14.51 -12.67
N ARG A 327 17.91 -13.48 -13.06
CA ARG A 327 19.32 -13.32 -12.66
C ARG A 327 19.50 -13.19 -11.15
N ALA A 328 18.63 -12.44 -10.47
CA ALA A 328 18.65 -12.37 -9.00
C ALA A 328 18.46 -13.76 -8.37
N LEU A 329 17.58 -14.59 -8.94
CA LEU A 329 17.32 -15.95 -8.48
C LEU A 329 18.41 -16.96 -8.85
N GLU A 330 19.15 -16.76 -9.94
CA GLU A 330 20.37 -17.53 -10.23
C GLU A 330 21.46 -17.28 -9.18
N LEU A 331 21.62 -16.02 -8.77
CA LEU A 331 22.59 -15.62 -7.75
C LEU A 331 22.16 -16.06 -6.35
N LYS A 332 20.87 -15.98 -6.05
CA LYS A 332 20.28 -16.38 -4.77
C LYS A 332 18.90 -17.03 -4.95
N PRO A 333 18.84 -18.37 -5.06
CA PRO A 333 17.59 -19.11 -5.33
C PRO A 333 16.49 -18.98 -4.27
N ASP A 334 16.85 -18.64 -3.03
CA ASP A 334 15.96 -18.48 -1.88
C ASP A 334 15.59 -17.00 -1.60
N HIS A 335 15.75 -16.11 -2.58
CA HIS A 335 15.39 -14.69 -2.43
C HIS A 335 13.88 -14.45 -2.57
N VAL A 336 13.19 -14.34 -1.44
CA VAL A 336 11.72 -14.18 -1.34
C VAL A 336 11.18 -13.03 -2.20
N GLU A 337 11.76 -11.83 -2.10
CA GLU A 337 11.27 -10.66 -2.84
C GLU A 337 11.47 -10.79 -4.35
N ALA A 338 12.49 -11.54 -4.80
CA ALA A 338 12.75 -11.72 -6.22
C ALA A 338 11.72 -12.69 -6.83
N HIS A 339 11.36 -13.76 -6.11
CA HIS A 339 10.22 -14.62 -6.48
C HIS A 339 8.90 -13.84 -6.51
N SER A 340 8.65 -12.99 -5.50
CA SER A 340 7.45 -12.15 -5.46
C SER A 340 7.38 -11.19 -6.66
N ASN A 341 8.45 -10.46 -6.93
CA ASN A 341 8.51 -9.52 -8.05
C ASN A 341 8.44 -10.25 -9.39
N LEU A 342 9.09 -11.41 -9.53
CA LEU A 342 8.99 -12.23 -10.75
C LEU A 342 7.56 -12.71 -10.98
N GLY A 343 6.85 -13.12 -9.93
CA GLY A 343 5.43 -13.47 -10.01
C GLY A 343 4.56 -12.30 -10.50
N ASN A 344 4.82 -11.09 -10.00
CA ASN A 344 4.11 -9.89 -10.47
C ASN A 344 4.38 -9.61 -11.96
N THR A 345 5.65 -9.63 -12.38
CA THR A 345 6.06 -9.41 -13.77
C THR A 345 5.48 -10.45 -14.72
N LEU A 346 5.55 -11.74 -14.35
CA LEU A 346 5.01 -12.84 -15.16
C LEU A 346 3.48 -12.74 -15.30
N LYS A 347 2.78 -12.29 -14.25
CA LYS A 347 1.35 -12.04 -14.31
C LYS A 347 1.03 -10.91 -15.30
N GLU A 348 1.81 -9.84 -15.31
CA GLU A 348 1.64 -8.73 -16.26
C GLU A 348 1.96 -9.14 -17.71
N LEU A 349 2.93 -10.04 -17.90
CA LEU A 349 3.20 -10.71 -19.17
C LEU A 349 2.12 -11.72 -19.60
N GLY A 350 1.14 -12.00 -18.75
CA GLY A 350 0.08 -12.98 -19.01
C GLY A 350 0.49 -14.44 -18.81
N ARG A 351 1.68 -14.72 -18.30
CA ARG A 351 2.22 -16.08 -18.02
C ARG A 351 1.77 -16.54 -16.63
N LEU A 352 0.47 -16.80 -16.50
CA LEU A 352 -0.19 -17.00 -15.19
C LEU A 352 0.30 -18.24 -14.46
N GLY A 353 0.59 -19.34 -15.17
CA GLY A 353 1.11 -20.56 -14.54
C GLY A 353 2.48 -20.38 -13.88
N GLU A 354 3.40 -19.67 -14.54
CA GLU A 354 4.73 -19.41 -13.97
C GLU A 354 4.69 -18.38 -12.84
N ALA A 355 3.78 -17.41 -12.93
CA ALA A 355 3.54 -16.47 -11.85
C ALA A 355 3.08 -17.18 -10.57
N GLU A 356 2.18 -18.16 -10.68
CA GLU A 356 1.75 -18.97 -9.53
C GLU A 356 2.92 -19.73 -8.88
N VAL A 357 3.77 -20.37 -9.69
CA VAL A 357 4.95 -21.09 -9.19
C VAL A 357 5.86 -20.15 -8.40
N SER A 358 6.08 -18.94 -8.91
CA SER A 358 6.92 -17.93 -8.26
C SER A 358 6.31 -17.45 -6.93
N TYR A 359 5.01 -17.16 -6.89
CA TYR A 359 4.34 -16.78 -5.63
C TYR A 359 4.35 -17.90 -4.59
N ARG A 360 4.04 -19.14 -4.99
CA ARG A 360 4.07 -20.29 -4.07
C ARG A 360 5.47 -20.50 -3.53
N ARG A 361 6.51 -20.37 -4.36
CA ARG A 361 7.89 -20.49 -3.90
C ARG A 361 8.26 -19.40 -2.88
N ALA A 362 7.82 -18.17 -3.09
CA ALA A 362 8.02 -17.09 -2.11
C ALA A 362 7.34 -17.40 -0.77
N LEU A 363 6.11 -17.94 -0.79
CA LEU A 363 5.35 -18.34 0.40
C LEU A 363 5.91 -19.60 1.09
N GLU A 364 6.50 -20.53 0.35
CA GLU A 364 7.24 -21.67 0.95
C GLU A 364 8.44 -21.19 1.76
N LEU A 365 9.16 -20.19 1.25
CA LEU A 365 10.34 -19.62 1.91
C LEU A 365 9.96 -18.73 3.09
N LYS A 366 8.86 -17.98 2.98
CA LYS A 366 8.32 -17.15 4.06
C LYS A 366 6.78 -17.13 3.99
N PRO A 367 6.09 -17.94 4.82
CA PRO A 367 4.63 -18.07 4.78
C PRO A 367 3.88 -16.79 5.14
N ASP A 368 4.35 -16.02 6.12
CA ASP A 368 3.57 -14.90 6.68
C ASP A 368 3.81 -13.58 5.94
N ILE A 369 3.53 -13.55 4.62
CA ILE A 369 3.59 -12.33 3.80
C ILE A 369 2.19 -11.99 3.28
N THR A 370 1.57 -11.01 3.93
CA THR A 370 0.20 -10.54 3.63
C THR A 370 0.00 -10.18 2.15
N GLU A 371 0.92 -9.43 1.56
CA GLU A 371 0.85 -8.96 0.17
C GLU A 371 0.88 -10.11 -0.83
N LEU A 372 1.69 -11.15 -0.55
CA LEU A 372 1.83 -12.32 -1.42
C LEU A 372 0.58 -13.19 -1.41
N HIS A 373 -0.02 -13.42 -0.24
CA HIS A 373 -1.32 -14.11 -0.15
C HIS A 373 -2.39 -13.38 -0.95
N ASN A 374 -2.45 -12.05 -0.86
CA ASN A 374 -3.35 -11.26 -1.68
C ASN A 374 -3.06 -11.38 -3.19
N ASN A 375 -1.79 -11.31 -3.60
CA ASN A 375 -1.43 -11.39 -5.02
C ASN A 375 -1.71 -12.79 -5.61
N LEU A 376 -1.42 -13.84 -4.85
CA LEU A 376 -1.78 -15.20 -5.22
C LEU A 376 -3.30 -15.38 -5.28
N GLY A 377 -4.05 -14.82 -4.33
CA GLY A 377 -5.52 -14.81 -4.36
C GLY A 377 -6.08 -14.15 -5.63
N ILE A 378 -5.52 -13.00 -6.05
CA ILE A 378 -5.92 -12.33 -7.29
C ILE A 378 -5.64 -13.22 -8.51
N LEU A 379 -4.46 -13.85 -8.57
CA LEU A 379 -4.10 -14.74 -9.68
C LEU A 379 -5.03 -15.96 -9.76
N LEU A 380 -5.31 -16.58 -8.62
CA LEU A 380 -6.23 -17.71 -8.52
C LEU A 380 -7.66 -17.32 -8.93
N GLN A 381 -8.11 -16.13 -8.55
CA GLN A 381 -9.40 -15.58 -8.98
C GLN A 381 -9.41 -15.32 -10.50
N ASP A 382 -8.37 -14.70 -11.05
CA ASP A 382 -8.24 -14.43 -12.50
C ASP A 382 -8.29 -15.71 -13.35
N THR A 383 -7.88 -16.85 -12.77
CA THR A 383 -7.90 -18.19 -13.38
C THR A 383 -9.14 -19.02 -13.02
N GLY A 384 -10.08 -18.47 -12.26
CA GLY A 384 -11.36 -19.11 -11.91
C GLY A 384 -11.30 -20.08 -10.72
N ARG A 385 -10.18 -20.16 -9.99
CA ARG A 385 -9.99 -21.02 -8.80
C ARG A 385 -10.48 -20.31 -7.53
N LEU A 386 -11.79 -20.03 -7.48
CA LEU A 386 -12.40 -19.12 -6.50
C LEU A 386 -12.23 -19.58 -5.04
N THR A 387 -12.39 -20.87 -4.75
CA THR A 387 -12.25 -21.41 -3.38
C THR A 387 -10.82 -21.21 -2.83
N GLU A 388 -9.81 -21.48 -3.65
CA GLU A 388 -8.40 -21.29 -3.26
C GLU A 388 -8.08 -19.80 -3.10
N ALA A 389 -8.57 -18.95 -4.01
CA ALA A 389 -8.42 -17.51 -3.90
C ALA A 389 -9.02 -16.95 -2.60
N ALA A 390 -10.23 -17.39 -2.22
CA ALA A 390 -10.86 -17.00 -0.96
C ALA A 390 -10.04 -17.43 0.26
N ALA A 391 -9.42 -18.61 0.22
CA ALA A 391 -8.54 -19.09 1.29
C ALA A 391 -7.30 -18.21 1.44
N GLU A 392 -6.66 -17.79 0.33
CA GLU A 392 -5.51 -16.89 0.38
C GLU A 392 -5.88 -15.49 0.88
N TYR A 393 -7.01 -14.92 0.47
CA TYR A 393 -7.47 -13.65 1.05
C TYR A 393 -7.72 -13.75 2.55
N ARG A 394 -8.33 -14.84 3.03
CA ARG A 394 -8.54 -15.06 4.47
C ARG A 394 -7.22 -15.22 5.23
N ARG A 395 -6.20 -15.87 4.64
CA ARG A 395 -4.84 -15.93 5.22
C ARG A 395 -4.22 -14.53 5.34
N ALA A 396 -4.32 -13.71 4.30
CA ALA A 396 -3.86 -12.33 4.36
C ALA A 396 -4.53 -11.55 5.52
N LEU A 397 -5.84 -11.73 5.72
CA LEU A 397 -6.60 -11.08 6.80
C LEU A 397 -6.33 -11.68 8.19
N ALA A 398 -5.93 -12.95 8.27
CA ALA A 398 -5.50 -13.57 9.51
C ALA A 398 -4.15 -12.99 9.98
N ILE A 399 -3.22 -12.76 9.05
CA ILE A 399 -1.91 -12.14 9.33
C ILE A 399 -2.08 -10.65 9.65
N LYS A 400 -2.84 -9.94 8.81
CA LYS A 400 -3.07 -8.50 8.92
C LYS A 400 -4.56 -8.16 8.80
N PRO A 401 -5.29 -8.10 9.94
CA PRO A 401 -6.73 -7.84 10.00
C PRO A 401 -7.22 -6.54 9.34
N ASP A 402 -6.35 -5.52 9.22
CA ASP A 402 -6.62 -4.21 8.62
C ASP A 402 -6.09 -4.09 7.18
N TYR A 403 -5.75 -5.22 6.53
CA TYR A 403 -5.35 -5.22 5.12
C TYR A 403 -6.56 -5.14 4.18
N PHE A 404 -7.15 -3.94 4.09
CA PHE A 404 -8.40 -3.67 3.37
C PHE A 404 -8.39 -4.04 1.88
N LYS A 405 -7.22 -4.13 1.24
CA LYS A 405 -7.08 -4.62 -0.14
C LYS A 405 -7.53 -6.07 -0.26
N ALA A 406 -7.04 -6.97 0.60
CA ALA A 406 -7.45 -8.38 0.58
C ALA A 406 -8.92 -8.54 1.00
N HIS A 407 -9.40 -7.74 1.95
CA HIS A 407 -10.79 -7.78 2.37
C HIS A 407 -11.74 -7.35 1.24
N SER A 408 -11.40 -6.28 0.52
CA SER A 408 -12.18 -5.86 -0.65
C SER A 408 -12.14 -6.91 -1.75
N ASN A 409 -10.98 -7.53 -2.00
CA ASN A 409 -10.86 -8.61 -2.97
C ASN A 409 -11.69 -9.84 -2.59
N LEU A 410 -11.74 -10.19 -1.30
CA LEU A 410 -12.62 -11.25 -0.80
C LEU A 410 -14.09 -10.91 -1.05
N LEU A 411 -14.55 -9.72 -0.68
CA LEU A 411 -15.93 -9.28 -0.91
C LEU A 411 -16.27 -9.24 -2.40
N PHE A 412 -15.32 -8.83 -3.24
CA PHE A 412 -15.50 -8.88 -4.68
C PHE A 412 -15.56 -10.33 -5.19
N LEU A 413 -14.75 -11.24 -4.64
CA LEU A 413 -14.74 -12.66 -5.00
C LEU A 413 -16.07 -13.35 -4.65
N LEU A 414 -16.68 -13.05 -3.51
CA LEU A 414 -17.94 -13.67 -3.08
C LEU A 414 -19.08 -13.47 -4.09
N ASN A 415 -19.00 -12.45 -4.93
CA ASN A 415 -19.96 -12.18 -6.01
C ASN A 415 -19.87 -13.15 -7.20
N TYR A 416 -18.79 -13.94 -7.31
CA TYR A 416 -18.60 -14.94 -8.37
C TYR A 416 -19.07 -16.34 -8.00
N ASP A 417 -19.19 -16.62 -6.70
CA ASP A 417 -19.43 -17.96 -6.18
C ASP A 417 -20.93 -18.17 -5.95
N PRO A 418 -21.60 -19.02 -6.74
CA PRO A 418 -23.04 -19.28 -6.59
C PRO A 418 -23.40 -19.99 -5.29
N GLU A 419 -22.42 -20.58 -4.60
CA GLU A 419 -22.65 -21.31 -3.34
C GLU A 419 -22.59 -20.40 -2.10
N VAL A 420 -22.21 -19.13 -2.28
CA VAL A 420 -22.14 -18.18 -1.16
C VAL A 420 -23.53 -17.64 -0.84
N ASP A 421 -23.97 -17.92 0.39
CA ASP A 421 -25.21 -17.38 0.94
C ASP A 421 -25.14 -15.85 1.13
N ALA A 422 -26.24 -15.16 0.82
CA ALA A 422 -26.33 -13.70 0.88
C ALA A 422 -26.12 -13.14 2.30
N GLU A 423 -26.55 -13.84 3.35
CA GLU A 423 -26.28 -13.44 4.74
C GLU A 423 -24.79 -13.52 5.07
N VAL A 424 -24.09 -14.52 4.55
CA VAL A 424 -22.64 -14.67 4.75
C VAL A 424 -21.89 -13.53 4.06
N ALA A 425 -22.23 -13.22 2.81
CA ALA A 425 -21.64 -12.09 2.10
C ALA A 425 -21.93 -10.75 2.79
N PHE A 426 -23.16 -10.57 3.30
CA PHE A 426 -23.54 -9.37 4.03
C PHE A 426 -22.83 -9.22 5.37
N ALA A 427 -22.67 -10.31 6.13
CA ALA A 427 -21.91 -10.31 7.37
C ALA A 427 -20.44 -9.95 7.16
N GLU A 428 -19.82 -10.45 6.08
CA GLU A 428 -18.46 -10.08 5.71
C GLU A 428 -18.36 -8.58 5.36
N ALA A 429 -19.33 -8.04 4.61
CA ALA A 429 -19.37 -6.61 4.27
C ALA A 429 -19.50 -5.73 5.53
N LYS A 430 -20.35 -6.12 6.49
CA LYS A 430 -20.44 -5.42 7.79
C LYS A 430 -19.12 -5.47 8.57
N SER A 431 -18.49 -6.64 8.63
CA SER A 431 -17.15 -6.81 9.25
C SER A 431 -16.12 -5.88 8.61
N TYR A 432 -16.16 -5.69 7.29
CA TYR A 432 -15.32 -4.70 6.61
C TYR A 432 -15.60 -3.28 7.12
N GLY A 433 -16.87 -2.86 7.11
CA GLY A 433 -17.27 -1.53 7.57
C GLY A 433 -16.88 -1.23 9.02
N GLU A 434 -17.06 -2.21 9.91
CA GLU A 434 -16.65 -2.10 11.32
C GLU A 434 -15.13 -1.93 11.48
N ARG A 435 -14.33 -2.63 10.67
CA ARG A 435 -12.86 -2.50 10.69
C ARG A 435 -12.41 -1.17 10.15
N VAL A 436 -13.03 -0.71 9.07
CA VAL A 436 -12.79 0.62 8.50
C VAL A 436 -13.12 1.71 9.54
N ALA A 437 -14.27 1.60 10.22
CA ALA A 437 -14.70 2.57 11.23
C ALA A 437 -13.70 2.71 12.39
N LYS A 438 -12.99 1.63 12.76
CA LYS A 438 -11.96 1.66 13.81
C LYS A 438 -10.72 2.49 13.46
N GLN A 439 -10.47 2.75 12.17
CA GLN A 439 -9.35 3.59 11.72
C GLN A 439 -9.66 5.08 11.81
N VAL A 440 -10.94 5.45 12.01
CA VAL A 440 -11.38 6.84 12.00
C VAL A 440 -11.19 7.46 13.38
N THR A 441 -10.29 8.43 13.49
CA THR A 441 -10.03 9.18 14.73
C THR A 441 -11.19 10.11 15.09
N LYS A 442 -11.73 10.84 14.10
CA LYS A 442 -12.86 11.76 14.27
C LYS A 442 -13.64 11.92 12.96
N ARG A 443 -14.94 11.65 13.04
CA ARG A 443 -15.88 11.88 11.93
C ARG A 443 -16.25 13.36 11.80
N TYR A 444 -16.42 13.82 10.57
CA TYR A 444 -17.01 15.13 10.30
C TYR A 444 -18.51 15.11 10.61
N ALA A 445 -18.97 16.15 11.31
CA ALA A 445 -20.38 16.33 11.68
C ALA A 445 -20.94 17.72 11.28
N LYS A 446 -20.08 18.60 10.76
CA LYS A 446 -20.42 19.92 10.24
C LYS A 446 -19.66 20.08 8.94
N TRP A 447 -20.35 20.49 7.88
CA TRP A 447 -19.77 20.62 6.54
C TRP A 447 -19.78 22.08 6.09
N PRO A 448 -18.77 22.53 5.32
CA PRO A 448 -18.66 23.92 4.90
C PRO A 448 -19.65 24.29 3.76
N CYS A 449 -20.39 23.33 3.21
CA CYS A 449 -21.39 23.57 2.18
C CYS A 449 -22.61 24.32 2.73
N THR A 450 -23.16 25.24 1.93
CA THR A 450 -24.37 26.00 2.29
C THR A 450 -25.62 25.14 2.12
N LYS A 451 -26.43 25.03 3.18
CA LYS A 451 -27.71 24.29 3.15
C LYS A 451 -28.67 24.78 2.06
N GLN A 452 -28.81 26.09 1.92
CA GLN A 452 -29.66 26.72 0.91
C GLN A 452 -28.79 27.12 -0.30
N THR A 453 -28.81 26.30 -1.34
CA THR A 453 -28.13 26.59 -2.60
C THR A 453 -29.03 26.19 -3.78
N LYS A 454 -28.92 26.95 -4.87
CA LYS A 454 -29.51 26.57 -6.16
C LYS A 454 -28.58 25.65 -6.98
N ARG A 455 -27.31 25.54 -6.58
CA ARG A 455 -26.28 24.77 -7.28
C ARG A 455 -25.58 23.82 -6.33
N LEU A 456 -25.76 22.51 -6.52
CA LEU A 456 -25.17 21.47 -5.68
C LEU A 456 -23.79 21.06 -6.20
N ARG A 457 -22.82 20.99 -5.30
CA ARG A 457 -21.49 20.41 -5.60
C ARG A 457 -21.55 18.90 -5.46
N ILE A 458 -21.27 18.19 -6.55
CA ILE A 458 -21.29 16.73 -6.63
C ILE A 458 -19.87 16.22 -6.85
N GLY A 459 -19.38 15.41 -5.93
CA GLY A 459 -18.06 14.80 -6.00
C GLY A 459 -18.12 13.36 -6.49
N PHE A 460 -17.25 12.99 -7.41
CA PHE A 460 -17.13 11.63 -7.94
C PHE A 460 -15.75 11.07 -7.60
N VAL A 461 -15.71 9.97 -6.84
CA VAL A 461 -14.47 9.31 -6.39
C VAL A 461 -14.31 8.01 -7.16
N SER A 462 -13.20 7.83 -7.87
CA SER A 462 -12.96 6.58 -8.59
C SER A 462 -11.50 6.38 -9.01
N GLY A 463 -11.09 5.11 -9.05
CA GLY A 463 -9.85 4.68 -9.71
C GLY A 463 -9.99 4.49 -11.22
N ASP A 464 -11.21 4.64 -11.74
CA ASP A 464 -11.58 4.17 -13.07
C ASP A 464 -12.15 5.28 -13.97
N LEU A 465 -11.76 6.54 -13.73
CA LEU A 465 -12.06 7.68 -14.61
C LEU A 465 -11.19 7.65 -15.89
N ARG A 466 -11.24 6.53 -16.60
CA ARG A 466 -10.39 6.17 -17.75
C ARG A 466 -11.14 5.23 -18.69
N ASN A 467 -10.48 4.69 -19.71
CA ASN A 467 -11.02 3.71 -20.65
C ASN A 467 -11.34 2.37 -19.94
N HIS A 468 -12.46 2.37 -19.25
CA HIS A 468 -12.92 1.35 -18.32
C HIS A 468 -14.46 1.35 -18.30
N PRO A 469 -15.13 0.23 -17.95
CA PRO A 469 -16.58 0.18 -17.75
C PRO A 469 -17.19 1.38 -17.04
N VAL A 470 -16.60 1.83 -15.91
CA VAL A 470 -17.06 3.03 -15.19
C VAL A 470 -17.10 4.25 -16.11
N GLY A 471 -16.03 4.52 -16.88
CA GLY A 471 -16.00 5.61 -17.86
C GLY A 471 -17.08 5.47 -18.94
N TYR A 472 -17.31 4.25 -19.46
CA TYR A 472 -18.33 4.01 -20.48
C TYR A 472 -19.75 4.31 -20.01
N PHE A 473 -20.06 4.08 -18.73
CA PHE A 473 -21.38 4.38 -18.18
C PHE A 473 -21.48 5.82 -17.63
N LEU A 474 -20.36 6.40 -17.21
CA LEU A 474 -20.33 7.76 -16.66
C LEU A 474 -20.39 8.83 -17.75
N GLU A 475 -19.72 8.64 -18.89
CA GLU A 475 -19.59 9.67 -19.93
C GLU A 475 -20.96 10.11 -20.47
N ASN A 476 -21.89 9.18 -20.73
CA ASN A 476 -23.22 9.53 -21.25
C ASN A 476 -24.04 10.38 -20.26
N LEU A 477 -23.93 10.11 -18.95
CA LEU A 477 -24.53 10.95 -17.90
C LEU A 477 -23.92 12.36 -17.92
N LEU A 478 -22.59 12.46 -17.92
CA LEU A 478 -21.87 13.74 -17.83
C LEU A 478 -22.10 14.65 -19.06
N ARG A 479 -22.34 14.08 -20.24
CA ARG A 479 -22.69 14.82 -21.46
C ARG A 479 -24.04 15.56 -21.34
N HIS A 480 -24.95 15.05 -20.52
CA HIS A 480 -26.33 15.55 -20.39
C HIS A 480 -26.65 16.19 -19.04
N PHE A 481 -25.65 16.30 -18.16
CA PHE A 481 -25.84 16.82 -16.82
C PHE A 481 -26.08 18.34 -16.80
N ASP A 482 -27.06 18.80 -16.02
CA ASP A 482 -27.37 20.22 -15.90
C ASP A 482 -26.27 20.97 -15.11
N ARG A 483 -25.48 21.77 -15.81
CA ARG A 483 -24.36 22.53 -15.22
C ARG A 483 -24.82 23.78 -14.44
N GLU A 484 -26.07 24.20 -14.59
CA GLU A 484 -26.65 25.30 -13.84
C GLU A 484 -27.03 24.85 -12.42
N SER A 485 -27.69 23.70 -12.30
CA SER A 485 -28.07 23.11 -11.02
C SER A 485 -26.93 22.36 -10.31
N PHE A 486 -25.89 21.97 -11.02
CA PHE A 486 -24.80 21.16 -10.46
C PHE A 486 -23.40 21.65 -10.82
N GLU A 487 -22.48 21.54 -9.87
CA GLU A 487 -21.06 21.81 -10.02
C GLU A 487 -20.28 20.52 -9.73
N LEU A 488 -19.57 19.99 -10.73
CA LEU A 488 -18.99 18.64 -10.65
C LEU A 488 -17.51 18.67 -10.27
N TYR A 489 -17.15 17.80 -9.33
CA TYR A 489 -15.79 17.57 -8.83
C TYR A 489 -15.39 16.13 -9.12
N ALA A 490 -14.23 15.94 -9.73
CA ALA A 490 -13.61 14.63 -9.91
C ALA A 490 -12.48 14.43 -8.91
N TYR A 491 -12.49 13.29 -8.25
CA TYR A 491 -11.49 12.83 -7.30
C TYR A 491 -10.88 11.50 -7.76
N PRO A 492 -9.97 11.51 -8.75
CA PRO A 492 -9.35 10.28 -9.24
C PRO A 492 -8.43 9.69 -8.17
N THR A 493 -8.46 8.37 -8.01
CA THR A 493 -7.68 7.65 -6.99
C THR A 493 -6.52 6.84 -7.59
N ASP A 494 -6.37 6.89 -8.91
CA ASP A 494 -5.26 6.34 -9.69
C ASP A 494 -4.69 7.42 -10.62
N SER A 495 -3.39 7.35 -10.93
CA SER A 495 -2.69 8.38 -11.73
C SER A 495 -2.75 8.12 -13.24
N TRP A 496 -3.27 6.97 -13.66
CA TRP A 496 -3.40 6.62 -15.06
C TRP A 496 -4.23 7.65 -15.84
N THR A 497 -3.76 8.01 -17.04
CA THR A 497 -4.46 8.95 -17.93
C THR A 497 -4.48 8.39 -19.34
N ASP A 498 -5.64 8.45 -19.98
CA ASP A 498 -5.87 8.08 -21.38
C ASP A 498 -6.86 9.04 -22.06
N GLU A 499 -7.23 8.75 -23.31
CA GLU A 499 -8.14 9.59 -24.09
C GLU A 499 -9.51 9.79 -23.41
N MET A 500 -10.08 8.72 -22.85
CA MET A 500 -11.33 8.78 -22.08
C MET A 500 -11.18 9.69 -20.86
N THR A 501 -10.05 9.62 -20.15
CA THR A 501 -9.75 10.49 -19.01
C THR A 501 -9.84 11.96 -19.42
N LEU A 502 -9.28 12.32 -20.58
CA LEU A 502 -9.30 13.70 -21.09
C LEU A 502 -10.71 14.15 -21.45
N ARG A 503 -11.52 13.26 -22.08
CA ARG A 503 -12.94 13.55 -22.37
C ARG A 503 -13.73 13.77 -21.09
N LEU A 504 -13.67 12.84 -20.14
CA LEU A 504 -14.34 12.95 -18.84
C LEU A 504 -13.96 14.23 -18.11
N LYS A 505 -12.65 14.56 -18.05
CA LYS A 505 -12.14 15.76 -17.37
C LYS A 505 -12.79 17.05 -17.86
N SER A 506 -13.16 17.15 -19.14
CA SER A 506 -13.83 18.33 -19.71
C SER A 506 -15.25 18.60 -19.15
N HIS A 507 -15.84 17.63 -18.46
CA HIS A 507 -17.16 17.76 -17.82
C HIS A 507 -17.08 18.24 -16.37
N PHE A 508 -15.90 18.24 -15.75
CA PHE A 508 -15.73 18.60 -14.35
C PHE A 508 -15.26 20.05 -14.19
N ALA A 509 -15.81 20.75 -13.21
CA ALA A 509 -15.34 22.07 -12.81
C ALA A 509 -14.00 21.98 -12.07
N GLN A 510 -13.78 20.88 -11.35
CA GLN A 510 -12.58 20.62 -10.57
C GLN A 510 -12.09 19.18 -10.77
N TRP A 511 -10.78 19.00 -10.89
CA TRP A 511 -10.14 17.69 -11.01
C TRP A 511 -9.02 17.60 -9.97
N LYS A 512 -9.27 16.91 -8.86
CA LYS A 512 -8.44 16.94 -7.65
C LYS A 512 -8.04 15.53 -7.24
N PRO A 513 -6.84 15.07 -7.65
CA PRO A 513 -6.42 13.71 -7.36
C PRO A 513 -6.29 13.37 -5.88
N LEU A 514 -6.64 12.12 -5.54
CA LEU A 514 -6.48 11.53 -4.22
C LEU A 514 -5.39 10.44 -4.18
N TYR A 515 -4.81 10.05 -5.31
CA TYR A 515 -3.63 9.17 -5.30
C TYR A 515 -2.46 9.84 -4.56
N GLY A 516 -1.65 9.05 -3.87
CA GLY A 516 -0.55 9.55 -3.03
C GLY A 516 -0.97 10.11 -1.66
N LEU A 517 -2.27 10.33 -1.41
CA LEU A 517 -2.78 10.75 -0.10
C LEU A 517 -3.20 9.55 0.76
N GLY A 518 -2.97 9.64 2.07
CA GLY A 518 -3.64 8.79 3.06
C GLY A 518 -5.13 9.14 3.18
N ASP A 519 -5.94 8.22 3.69
CA ASP A 519 -7.41 8.38 3.70
C ASP A 519 -7.89 9.58 4.52
N GLU A 520 -7.24 9.90 5.64
CA GLU A 520 -7.57 11.11 6.42
C GLU A 520 -7.27 12.40 5.64
N ALA A 521 -6.13 12.47 4.96
CA ALA A 521 -5.76 13.62 4.14
C ALA A 521 -6.70 13.78 2.94
N ALA A 522 -7.07 12.68 2.30
CA ALA A 522 -8.06 12.65 1.24
C ALA A 522 -9.44 13.12 1.74
N ALA A 523 -9.89 12.62 2.89
CA ALA A 523 -11.14 13.05 3.50
C ALA A 523 -11.13 14.54 3.84
N LYS A 524 -10.02 15.07 4.38
CA LYS A 524 -9.83 16.49 4.66
C LYS A 524 -9.91 17.37 3.41
N LEU A 525 -9.29 16.92 2.31
CA LEU A 525 -9.36 17.62 1.02
C LEU A 525 -10.81 17.70 0.52
N VAL A 526 -11.50 16.56 0.44
CA VAL A 526 -12.90 16.51 -0.02
C VAL A 526 -13.81 17.31 0.90
N HIS A 527 -13.58 17.26 2.21
CA HIS A 527 -14.32 18.03 3.20
C HIS A 527 -14.16 19.55 2.99
N GLY A 528 -12.92 20.01 2.78
CA GLY A 528 -12.60 21.42 2.55
C GLY A 528 -13.26 21.98 1.28
N ASP A 529 -13.56 21.14 0.30
CA ASP A 529 -14.23 21.52 -0.94
C ASP A 529 -15.72 21.79 -0.78
N GLY A 530 -16.32 21.39 0.34
CA GLY A 530 -17.75 21.61 0.60
C GLY A 530 -18.63 20.90 -0.42
N VAL A 531 -18.25 19.67 -0.80
CA VAL A 531 -19.09 18.78 -1.60
C VAL A 531 -20.40 18.50 -0.84
N HIS A 532 -21.53 18.60 -1.53
CA HIS A 532 -22.86 18.34 -0.95
C HIS A 532 -23.17 16.84 -1.01
N ILE A 533 -22.87 16.20 -2.14
CA ILE A 533 -23.08 14.77 -2.36
C ILE A 533 -21.80 14.17 -2.90
N LEU A 534 -21.21 13.21 -2.20
CA LEU A 534 -20.02 12.49 -2.61
C LEU A 534 -20.39 11.09 -3.07
N ILE A 535 -20.05 10.75 -4.30
CA ILE A 535 -20.42 9.51 -4.96
C ILE A 535 -19.17 8.64 -5.10
N ASP A 536 -19.21 7.45 -4.50
CA ASP A 536 -18.25 6.38 -4.75
C ASP A 536 -18.64 5.63 -6.04
N LEU A 537 -17.71 5.60 -7.00
CA LEU A 537 -17.88 4.86 -8.24
C LEU A 537 -17.16 3.51 -8.25
N SER A 538 -16.43 3.15 -7.20
CA SER A 538 -15.54 1.98 -7.20
C SER A 538 -16.07 0.81 -6.36
N GLY A 539 -16.66 1.07 -5.19
CA GLY A 539 -16.96 0.04 -4.20
C GLY A 539 -15.74 -0.80 -3.87
N HIS A 540 -15.87 -2.13 -3.78
CA HIS A 540 -14.74 -3.02 -3.48
C HIS A 540 -13.81 -3.31 -4.68
N SER A 541 -13.85 -2.51 -5.75
CA SER A 541 -12.93 -2.65 -6.89
C SER A 541 -11.52 -2.12 -6.58
N ARG A 542 -10.58 -2.33 -7.51
CA ARG A 542 -9.19 -1.87 -7.40
C ARG A 542 -9.12 -0.35 -7.27
N PHE A 543 -8.19 0.15 -6.47
CA PHE A 543 -7.96 1.58 -6.21
C PHE A 543 -9.15 2.32 -5.57
N ASN A 544 -10.09 1.61 -4.96
CA ASN A 544 -11.16 2.27 -4.20
C ASN A 544 -10.63 3.08 -3.02
N ARG A 545 -11.50 3.95 -2.49
CA ARG A 545 -11.24 4.74 -1.29
C ARG A 545 -12.36 4.58 -0.25
N LEU A 546 -13.00 3.40 -0.19
CA LEU A 546 -14.06 3.13 0.78
C LEU A 546 -13.68 3.51 2.23
N PRO A 547 -12.42 3.28 2.71
CA PRO A 547 -12.05 3.72 4.04
C PRO A 547 -12.21 5.23 4.27
N MET A 548 -11.87 6.07 3.29
CA MET A 548 -12.02 7.53 3.36
C MET A 548 -13.47 7.96 3.65
N PHE A 549 -14.46 7.24 3.11
CA PHE A 549 -15.88 7.55 3.32
C PHE A 549 -16.31 7.41 4.78
N ALA A 550 -15.62 6.62 5.60
CA ALA A 550 -15.94 6.47 7.02
C ALA A 550 -15.62 7.70 7.87
N TRP A 551 -14.81 8.66 7.36
CA TRP A 551 -14.66 9.99 7.99
C TRP A 551 -15.87 10.89 7.76
N LYS A 552 -16.80 10.52 6.86
CA LYS A 552 -17.96 11.30 6.44
C LYS A 552 -17.60 12.70 5.87
N PRO A 553 -16.66 12.81 4.91
CA PRO A 553 -16.22 14.12 4.37
C PRO A 553 -17.34 14.96 3.73
N ALA A 554 -18.44 14.35 3.27
CA ALA A 554 -19.62 15.03 2.74
C ALA A 554 -20.89 14.65 3.54
N PRO A 555 -21.91 15.53 3.61
CA PRO A 555 -23.13 15.26 4.36
C PRO A 555 -23.95 14.11 3.78
N VAL A 556 -23.95 13.95 2.44
CA VAL A 556 -24.55 12.82 1.75
C VAL A 556 -23.45 12.04 1.01
N GLN A 557 -23.43 10.72 1.20
CA GLN A 557 -22.52 9.80 0.53
C GLN A 557 -23.32 8.70 -0.17
N VAL A 558 -22.95 8.42 -1.42
CA VAL A 558 -23.72 7.54 -2.30
C VAL A 558 -22.80 6.51 -2.96
N ALA A 559 -23.16 5.25 -2.91
CA ALA A 559 -22.54 4.20 -3.71
C ALA A 559 -23.27 4.11 -5.06
N TRP A 560 -22.53 4.33 -6.14
CA TRP A 560 -23.02 4.08 -7.48
C TRP A 560 -21.86 3.89 -8.44
N LEU A 561 -21.70 2.67 -8.92
CA LEU A 561 -21.61 2.28 -10.34
C LEU A 561 -20.74 1.03 -10.46
N GLY A 562 -19.52 1.08 -9.93
CA GLY A 562 -18.50 0.05 -10.16
C GLY A 562 -18.62 -1.21 -9.32
N TYR A 563 -19.53 -1.25 -8.34
CA TYR A 563 -19.74 -2.42 -7.47
C TYR A 563 -21.24 -2.67 -7.27
N PHE A 564 -21.61 -3.95 -7.25
CA PHE A 564 -23.00 -4.41 -7.35
C PHE A 564 -23.43 -5.22 -6.13
N ALA A 565 -22.96 -4.81 -4.95
CA ALA A 565 -23.37 -5.28 -3.64
C ALA A 565 -23.15 -4.14 -2.63
N THR A 566 -23.49 -4.37 -1.36
CA THR A 566 -23.26 -3.42 -0.26
C THR A 566 -21.77 -3.08 -0.09
N THR A 567 -21.45 -1.82 0.17
CA THR A 567 -20.09 -1.40 0.56
C THR A 567 -19.74 -1.81 1.99
N GLY A 568 -20.76 -2.11 2.80
CA GLY A 568 -20.62 -2.40 4.22
C GLY A 568 -20.25 -1.20 5.11
N VAL A 569 -19.89 -0.06 4.52
CA VAL A 569 -19.47 1.15 5.25
C VAL A 569 -20.71 1.88 5.77
N ALA A 570 -20.87 1.93 7.09
CA ALA A 570 -22.05 2.53 7.74
C ALA A 570 -22.27 4.02 7.40
N GLU A 571 -21.22 4.75 7.03
CA GLU A 571 -21.30 6.15 6.62
C GLU A 571 -21.76 6.35 5.17
N MET A 572 -21.94 5.28 4.39
CA MET A 572 -22.52 5.33 3.05
C MET A 572 -24.05 5.41 3.17
N ASP A 573 -24.67 6.53 2.80
CA ASP A 573 -26.09 6.76 3.07
C ASP A 573 -27.00 6.04 2.08
N TYR A 574 -26.64 6.07 0.79
CA TYR A 574 -27.47 5.56 -0.28
C TYR A 574 -26.71 4.66 -1.23
N LEU A 575 -27.43 3.72 -1.85
CA LEU A 575 -27.01 3.01 -3.04
C LEU A 575 -28.03 3.24 -4.14
N ILE A 576 -27.57 3.60 -5.34
CA ILE A 576 -28.45 3.81 -6.51
C ILE A 576 -28.70 2.48 -7.23
N ALA A 577 -29.96 2.08 -7.30
CA ALA A 577 -30.43 0.87 -7.95
C ALA A 577 -31.65 1.14 -8.87
N ASP A 578 -32.29 0.07 -9.34
CA ASP A 578 -33.56 0.09 -10.04
C ASP A 578 -34.41 -1.11 -9.59
N ALA A 579 -35.72 -1.07 -9.88
CA ALA A 579 -36.67 -2.06 -9.39
C ALA A 579 -36.47 -3.46 -9.97
N VAL A 580 -35.89 -3.57 -11.18
CA VAL A 580 -35.67 -4.87 -11.83
C VAL A 580 -34.47 -5.58 -11.20
N THR A 581 -33.39 -4.85 -11.00
CA THR A 581 -32.12 -5.40 -10.50
C THR A 581 -32.13 -5.58 -8.98
N LEU A 582 -32.74 -4.69 -8.20
CA LEU A 582 -32.81 -4.80 -6.74
C LEU A 582 -34.26 -4.74 -6.23
N PRO A 583 -34.94 -5.89 -6.08
CA PRO A 583 -36.27 -5.93 -5.47
C PRO A 583 -36.22 -5.56 -3.98
N GLU A 584 -37.34 -5.09 -3.43
CA GLU A 584 -37.43 -4.64 -2.03
C GLU A 584 -37.08 -5.74 -1.01
N SER A 585 -37.33 -7.02 -1.34
CA SER A 585 -37.01 -8.15 -0.48
C SER A 585 -35.52 -8.29 -0.18
N GLU A 586 -34.66 -7.81 -1.09
CA GLU A 586 -33.21 -7.96 -1.00
C GLU A 586 -32.53 -6.79 -0.28
N GLU A 587 -33.27 -5.72 0.06
CA GLU A 587 -32.70 -4.54 0.75
C GLU A 587 -32.11 -4.89 2.12
N ARG A 588 -32.58 -5.97 2.74
CA ARG A 588 -32.04 -6.48 4.02
C ARG A 588 -30.55 -6.78 3.98
N TYR A 589 -29.98 -7.01 2.80
CA TYR A 589 -28.56 -7.31 2.58
C TYR A 589 -27.72 -6.06 2.26
N PHE A 590 -28.25 -4.87 2.49
CA PHE A 590 -27.57 -3.60 2.26
C PHE A 590 -27.43 -2.80 3.56
N THR A 591 -26.30 -2.12 3.70
CA THR A 591 -26.12 -1.15 4.80
C THR A 591 -26.64 0.22 4.41
N GLU A 592 -26.63 0.51 3.12
CA GLU A 592 -27.11 1.73 2.49
C GLU A 592 -28.63 1.72 2.34
N LYS A 593 -29.24 2.91 2.31
CA LYS A 593 -30.62 3.06 1.87
C LYS A 593 -30.69 2.93 0.36
N ILE A 594 -31.63 2.13 -0.13
CA ILE A 594 -31.78 1.95 -1.57
C ILE A 594 -32.56 3.11 -2.18
N LEU A 595 -31.95 3.80 -3.14
CA LEU A 595 -32.61 4.78 -4.00
C LEU A 595 -32.81 4.16 -5.38
N ARG A 596 -34.07 4.03 -5.82
CA ARG A 596 -34.40 3.45 -7.13
C ARG A 596 -34.63 4.53 -8.17
N LEU A 597 -33.92 4.45 -9.28
CA LEU A 597 -34.26 5.20 -10.48
C LEU A 597 -35.47 4.54 -11.18
N PRO A 598 -36.29 5.31 -11.94
CA PRO A 598 -37.53 4.78 -12.52
C PRO A 598 -37.36 3.64 -13.54
N GLU A 599 -36.22 3.55 -14.23
CA GLU A 599 -35.99 2.56 -15.29
C GLU A 599 -34.72 1.74 -15.03
N THR A 600 -33.57 2.27 -15.40
CA THR A 600 -32.26 1.62 -15.25
C THR A 600 -31.39 2.44 -14.31
N ARG A 601 -30.54 1.76 -13.52
CA ARG A 601 -29.46 2.41 -12.75
C ARG A 601 -28.19 2.68 -13.56
N LEU A 602 -28.14 2.25 -14.82
CA LEU A 602 -26.97 2.32 -15.70
C LEU A 602 -27.35 2.91 -17.07
N CYS A 603 -26.51 3.82 -17.58
CA CYS A 603 -26.67 4.39 -18.91
C CYS A 603 -25.35 4.29 -19.68
N PHE A 604 -25.32 3.47 -20.73
CA PHE A 604 -24.12 3.18 -21.51
C PHE A 604 -23.88 4.27 -22.56
N THR A 605 -22.61 4.60 -22.79
CA THR A 605 -22.20 5.47 -23.91
C THR A 605 -22.05 4.61 -25.16
N PRO A 606 -22.80 4.90 -26.24
CA PRO A 606 -22.62 4.23 -27.53
C PRO A 606 -21.14 4.19 -27.96
N PRO A 607 -20.58 3.02 -28.30
CA PRO A 607 -19.18 2.91 -28.71
C PRO A 607 -18.94 3.62 -30.05
N GLU A 608 -17.91 4.46 -30.10
CA GLU A 608 -17.44 5.13 -31.32
C GLU A 608 -16.51 4.20 -32.12
N VAL A 609 -17.03 3.05 -32.55
CA VAL A 609 -16.26 2.04 -33.30
C VAL A 609 -16.87 1.83 -34.68
N ALA A 610 -16.06 1.95 -35.73
CA ALA A 610 -16.46 1.81 -37.13
C ALA A 610 -16.61 0.34 -37.56
N VAL A 611 -17.37 -0.46 -36.80
CA VAL A 611 -17.67 -1.87 -37.12
C VAL A 611 -19.16 -2.03 -37.32
N GLU A 612 -19.57 -2.46 -38.52
CA GLU A 612 -20.98 -2.68 -38.85
C GLU A 612 -21.52 -4.00 -38.28
N VAL A 613 -22.84 -4.03 -38.08
CA VAL A 613 -23.55 -5.28 -37.77
C VAL A 613 -23.52 -6.15 -39.03
N SER A 614 -22.98 -7.36 -38.93
CA SER A 614 -22.98 -8.32 -40.04
C SER A 614 -24.36 -9.00 -40.20
N PRO A 615 -24.67 -9.62 -41.35
CA PRO A 615 -25.72 -10.64 -41.42
C PRO A 615 -25.50 -11.77 -40.40
N LEU A 616 -26.55 -12.56 -40.14
CA LEU A 616 -26.51 -13.68 -39.19
C LEU A 616 -25.48 -14.74 -39.65
N PRO A 617 -24.42 -15.02 -38.87
CA PRO A 617 -23.38 -15.99 -39.26
C PRO A 617 -23.89 -17.40 -39.53
N ALA A 618 -24.88 -17.88 -38.77
CA ALA A 618 -25.44 -19.22 -38.92
C ALA A 618 -25.98 -19.51 -40.33
N LEU A 619 -26.52 -18.50 -41.02
CA LEU A 619 -27.02 -18.64 -42.40
C LEU A 619 -25.91 -18.99 -43.39
N LYS A 620 -24.68 -18.54 -43.13
CA LYS A 620 -23.50 -18.85 -43.95
C LYS A 620 -22.81 -20.13 -43.50
N ASN A 621 -22.71 -20.32 -42.18
CA ASN A 621 -21.89 -21.38 -41.60
C ASN A 621 -22.61 -22.74 -41.51
N GLY A 622 -23.95 -22.74 -41.52
CA GLY A 622 -24.76 -23.95 -41.35
C GLY A 622 -24.86 -24.44 -39.91
N TYR A 623 -24.34 -23.68 -38.93
CA TYR A 623 -24.43 -23.98 -37.50
C TYR A 623 -24.52 -22.68 -36.69
N VAL A 624 -25.12 -22.77 -35.51
CA VAL A 624 -25.21 -21.65 -34.56
C VAL A 624 -23.92 -21.53 -33.75
N THR A 625 -23.41 -20.32 -33.60
CA THR A 625 -22.29 -19.98 -32.73
C THR A 625 -22.80 -19.21 -31.52
N PHE A 626 -22.77 -19.86 -30.37
CA PHE A 626 -22.92 -19.21 -29.07
C PHE A 626 -21.63 -18.46 -28.71
N GLY A 627 -21.72 -17.30 -28.09
CA GLY A 627 -20.55 -16.49 -27.75
C GLY A 627 -20.56 -15.97 -26.31
N CYS A 628 -19.39 -15.81 -25.71
CA CYS A 628 -19.24 -15.10 -24.44
C CYS A 628 -17.89 -14.39 -24.38
N PHE A 629 -17.92 -13.06 -24.29
CA PHE A 629 -16.72 -12.22 -24.22
C PHE A 629 -16.46 -11.68 -22.80
N ASN A 630 -17.04 -12.33 -21.80
CA ASN A 630 -16.86 -11.99 -20.40
C ASN A 630 -15.50 -12.43 -19.87
N ASN A 631 -15.05 -11.77 -18.80
CA ASN A 631 -13.89 -12.22 -18.04
C ASN A 631 -14.06 -13.69 -17.62
N LEU A 632 -13.03 -14.51 -17.86
CA LEU A 632 -13.07 -15.95 -17.58
C LEU A 632 -13.39 -16.30 -16.12
N ALA A 633 -13.08 -15.42 -15.15
CA ALA A 633 -13.45 -15.59 -13.75
C ALA A 633 -14.97 -15.68 -13.52
N LYS A 634 -15.79 -15.16 -14.46
CA LYS A 634 -17.26 -15.29 -14.44
C LYS A 634 -17.76 -16.66 -14.90
N ILE A 635 -16.90 -17.48 -15.52
CA ILE A 635 -17.26 -18.79 -16.07
C ILE A 635 -16.86 -19.88 -15.06
N ASN A 636 -17.62 -19.96 -13.97
CA ASN A 636 -17.48 -21.00 -12.94
C ASN A 636 -18.00 -22.37 -13.43
N ASP A 637 -17.87 -23.41 -12.61
CA ASP A 637 -18.21 -24.78 -13.01
C ASP A 637 -19.71 -24.96 -13.28
N GLY A 638 -20.58 -24.23 -12.57
CA GLY A 638 -22.01 -24.20 -12.84
C GLY A 638 -22.35 -23.64 -14.23
N VAL A 639 -21.64 -22.57 -14.65
CA VAL A 639 -21.78 -22.00 -16.00
C VAL A 639 -21.34 -23.00 -17.06
N VAL A 640 -20.17 -23.65 -16.88
CA VAL A 640 -19.66 -24.66 -17.82
C VAL A 640 -20.66 -25.82 -17.96
N ALA A 641 -21.22 -26.30 -16.85
CA ALA A 641 -22.20 -27.38 -16.86
C ALA A 641 -23.48 -26.97 -17.63
N LEU A 642 -24.04 -25.78 -17.36
CA LEU A 642 -25.25 -25.31 -18.04
C LEU A 642 -25.01 -25.08 -19.53
N TRP A 643 -23.90 -24.44 -19.91
CA TRP A 643 -23.60 -24.21 -21.32
C TRP A 643 -23.27 -25.50 -22.07
N SER A 644 -22.69 -26.50 -21.41
CA SER A 644 -22.53 -27.83 -21.99
C SER A 644 -23.90 -28.48 -22.29
N ARG A 645 -24.90 -28.33 -21.39
CA ARG A 645 -26.29 -28.76 -21.69
C ARG A 645 -26.84 -28.06 -22.94
N VAL A 646 -26.63 -26.75 -23.08
CA VAL A 646 -27.04 -26.00 -24.28
C VAL A 646 -26.38 -26.57 -25.55
N LEU A 647 -25.07 -26.79 -25.52
CA LEU A 647 -24.34 -27.35 -26.67
C LEU A 647 -24.80 -28.78 -27.02
N VAL A 648 -25.12 -29.61 -26.04
CA VAL A 648 -25.70 -30.94 -26.29
C VAL A 648 -27.10 -30.82 -26.91
N SER A 649 -27.92 -29.90 -26.43
CA SER A 649 -29.29 -29.69 -26.90
C SER A 649 -29.40 -29.02 -28.27
N VAL A 650 -28.35 -28.33 -28.74
CA VAL A 650 -28.25 -27.74 -30.07
C VAL A 650 -27.08 -28.40 -30.82
N PRO A 651 -27.32 -29.49 -31.57
CA PRO A 651 -26.28 -30.20 -32.32
C PRO A 651 -25.48 -29.28 -33.24
N ASP A 652 -24.21 -29.63 -33.47
CA ASP A 652 -23.26 -28.91 -34.32
C ASP A 652 -22.94 -27.45 -33.94
N SER A 653 -23.64 -26.88 -32.95
CA SER A 653 -23.37 -25.54 -32.46
C SER A 653 -21.97 -25.41 -31.88
N ARG A 654 -21.42 -24.20 -31.89
CA ARG A 654 -20.10 -23.89 -31.33
C ARG A 654 -20.22 -22.90 -30.20
N LEU A 655 -19.25 -22.90 -29.29
CA LEU A 655 -19.10 -21.90 -28.24
C LEU A 655 -17.80 -21.13 -28.46
N PHE A 656 -17.93 -19.82 -28.61
CA PHE A 656 -16.81 -18.90 -28.77
C PHE A 656 -16.59 -18.10 -27.48
N LEU A 657 -15.50 -18.43 -26.78
CA LEU A 657 -15.04 -17.73 -25.60
C LEU A 657 -13.90 -16.78 -25.95
N LYS A 658 -14.05 -15.50 -25.59
CA LYS A 658 -13.01 -14.49 -25.76
C LYS A 658 -12.74 -13.77 -24.44
N SER A 659 -11.52 -13.91 -23.94
CA SER A 659 -11.09 -13.22 -22.71
C SER A 659 -9.58 -13.12 -22.69
N LYS A 660 -9.03 -12.08 -22.05
CA LYS A 660 -7.57 -11.88 -21.97
C LYS A 660 -6.81 -13.10 -21.45
N GLN A 661 -7.38 -13.85 -20.51
CA GLN A 661 -6.76 -15.04 -19.92
C GLN A 661 -6.59 -16.21 -20.90
N LEU A 662 -7.39 -16.26 -21.97
CA LEU A 662 -7.28 -17.30 -23.01
C LEU A 662 -6.08 -17.07 -23.95
N GLY A 663 -5.26 -16.05 -23.69
CA GLY A 663 -3.93 -15.89 -24.27
C GLY A 663 -2.90 -16.88 -23.69
N ASP A 664 -3.13 -17.42 -22.49
CA ASP A 664 -2.24 -18.37 -21.83
C ASP A 664 -2.60 -19.82 -22.22
N GLU A 665 -1.60 -20.64 -22.58
CA GLU A 665 -1.82 -22.01 -23.05
C GLU A 665 -2.37 -22.94 -21.95
N LEU A 666 -1.91 -22.79 -20.70
CA LEU A 666 -2.38 -23.61 -19.58
C LEU A 666 -3.84 -23.30 -19.27
N VAL A 667 -4.22 -22.02 -19.30
CA VAL A 667 -5.61 -21.60 -19.13
C VAL A 667 -6.51 -22.16 -20.25
N ARG A 668 -6.04 -22.15 -21.50
CA ARG A 668 -6.77 -22.76 -22.63
C ARG A 668 -6.97 -24.25 -22.41
N ARG A 669 -5.91 -24.97 -22.05
CA ARG A 669 -5.97 -26.43 -21.80
C ARG A 669 -6.94 -26.75 -20.67
N TYR A 670 -6.86 -26.04 -19.55
CA TYR A 670 -7.76 -26.20 -18.43
C TYR A 670 -9.23 -25.90 -18.82
N THR A 671 -9.46 -24.88 -19.62
CA THR A 671 -10.81 -24.55 -20.13
C THR A 671 -11.37 -25.69 -20.99
N LEU A 672 -10.56 -26.24 -21.91
CA LEU A 672 -10.97 -27.39 -22.74
C LEU A 672 -11.29 -28.62 -21.89
N GLU A 673 -10.47 -28.92 -20.88
CA GLU A 673 -10.68 -30.04 -19.96
C GLU A 673 -11.98 -29.92 -19.17
N ARG A 674 -12.35 -28.70 -18.74
CA ARG A 674 -13.61 -28.45 -18.02
C ARG A 674 -14.83 -28.80 -18.87
N PHE A 675 -14.86 -28.42 -20.13
CA PHE A 675 -15.95 -28.76 -21.06
C PHE A 675 -15.91 -30.24 -21.49
N ALA A 676 -14.72 -30.82 -21.65
CA ALA A 676 -14.56 -32.23 -21.99
C ALA A 676 -15.16 -33.16 -20.92
N LYS A 677 -15.12 -32.77 -19.64
CA LYS A 677 -15.80 -33.50 -18.53
C LYS A 677 -17.32 -33.61 -18.73
N HIS A 678 -17.92 -32.73 -19.53
CA HIS A 678 -19.34 -32.75 -19.89
C HIS A 678 -19.60 -33.31 -21.31
N GLY A 679 -18.59 -33.94 -21.93
CA GLY A 679 -18.73 -34.56 -23.25
C GLY A 679 -18.69 -33.59 -24.43
N ILE A 680 -18.21 -32.37 -24.24
CA ILE A 680 -18.07 -31.39 -25.33
C ILE A 680 -16.70 -31.53 -25.99
N ASP A 681 -16.70 -31.84 -27.29
CA ASP A 681 -15.48 -31.94 -28.09
C ASP A 681 -14.77 -30.58 -28.22
N ALA A 682 -13.43 -30.60 -28.18
CA ALA A 682 -12.60 -29.40 -28.27
C ALA A 682 -12.83 -28.59 -29.56
N GLN A 683 -13.21 -29.24 -30.67
CA GLN A 683 -13.51 -28.58 -31.95
C GLN A 683 -14.78 -27.73 -31.90
N ARG A 684 -15.66 -27.95 -30.92
CA ARG A 684 -16.84 -27.11 -30.66
C ARG A 684 -16.50 -25.83 -29.89
N LEU A 685 -15.27 -25.69 -29.40
CA LEU A 685 -14.81 -24.56 -28.60
C LEU A 685 -13.83 -23.69 -29.39
N MET A 686 -14.17 -22.40 -29.53
CA MET A 686 -13.29 -21.38 -30.08
C MET A 686 -12.77 -20.55 -28.91
N LEU A 687 -11.45 -20.54 -28.69
CA LEU A 687 -10.83 -19.84 -27.56
C LEU A 687 -9.86 -18.76 -28.06
N GLU A 688 -10.12 -17.50 -27.74
CA GLU A 688 -9.28 -16.36 -28.14
C GLU A 688 -8.92 -15.43 -26.98
N GLY A 689 -7.68 -14.94 -27.00
CA GLY A 689 -7.16 -13.95 -26.07
C GLY A 689 -7.59 -12.52 -26.37
N ALA A 690 -6.89 -11.57 -25.73
CA ALA A 690 -7.06 -10.14 -25.94
C ALA A 690 -6.64 -9.71 -27.36
N GLU A 691 -7.31 -8.68 -27.88
CA GLU A 691 -7.00 -8.06 -29.18
C GLU A 691 -7.26 -6.54 -29.10
N SER A 692 -6.96 -5.82 -30.20
CA SER A 692 -7.37 -4.42 -30.33
C SER A 692 -8.88 -4.26 -30.20
N ARG A 693 -9.32 -3.07 -29.77
CA ARG A 693 -10.75 -2.79 -29.56
C ARG A 693 -11.60 -3.01 -30.82
N GLU A 694 -11.08 -2.65 -31.99
CA GLU A 694 -11.75 -2.84 -33.28
C GLU A 694 -11.94 -4.33 -33.60
N ARG A 695 -10.88 -5.15 -33.43
CA ARG A 695 -10.96 -6.61 -33.64
C ARG A 695 -11.83 -7.30 -32.61
N TYR A 696 -11.84 -6.80 -31.38
CA TYR A 696 -12.77 -7.22 -30.34
C TYR A 696 -14.23 -7.02 -30.78
N PHE A 697 -14.60 -5.85 -31.30
CA PHE A 697 -15.94 -5.62 -31.82
C PHE A 697 -16.24 -6.45 -33.07
N ALA A 698 -15.28 -6.58 -33.99
CA ALA A 698 -15.41 -7.43 -35.17
C ALA A 698 -15.64 -8.91 -34.82
N ALA A 699 -15.14 -9.38 -33.68
CA ALA A 699 -15.35 -10.76 -33.24
C ALA A 699 -16.83 -11.11 -33.02
N TYR A 700 -17.69 -10.14 -32.67
CA TYR A 700 -19.15 -10.34 -32.57
C TYR A 700 -19.81 -10.66 -33.91
N GLN A 701 -19.15 -10.42 -35.04
CA GLN A 701 -19.63 -10.85 -36.36
C GLN A 701 -19.54 -12.36 -36.58
N ARG A 702 -18.99 -13.11 -35.61
CA ARG A 702 -18.94 -14.59 -35.60
C ARG A 702 -19.89 -15.20 -34.58
N VAL A 703 -20.69 -14.39 -33.88
CA VAL A 703 -21.59 -14.84 -32.82
C VAL A 703 -23.04 -14.63 -33.27
N ASP A 704 -23.85 -15.66 -33.09
CA ASP A 704 -25.29 -15.63 -33.38
C ASP A 704 -26.09 -15.27 -32.12
N ILE A 705 -25.76 -15.90 -30.99
CA ILE A 705 -26.39 -15.69 -29.68
C ILE A 705 -25.30 -15.58 -28.62
N ALA A 706 -25.32 -14.53 -27.81
CA ALA A 706 -24.45 -14.45 -26.64
C ALA A 706 -25.05 -15.19 -25.44
N LEU A 707 -24.21 -15.88 -24.67
CA LEU A 707 -24.59 -16.53 -23.42
C LEU A 707 -24.04 -15.73 -22.24
N ASP A 708 -24.92 -15.38 -21.31
CA ASP A 708 -24.55 -14.60 -20.14
C ASP A 708 -24.14 -15.53 -18.98
N PRO A 709 -22.96 -15.33 -18.36
CA PRO A 709 -22.55 -16.13 -17.20
C PRO A 709 -23.39 -15.79 -15.95
N PHE A 710 -23.31 -16.66 -14.95
CA PHE A 710 -24.00 -16.50 -13.67
C PHE A 710 -23.15 -17.04 -12.51
N PRO A 711 -23.31 -16.53 -11.27
CA PRO A 711 -24.24 -15.48 -10.84
C PRO A 711 -23.78 -14.07 -11.21
N TYR A 712 -22.61 -13.92 -11.85
CA TYR A 712 -22.06 -12.64 -12.27
C TYR A 712 -22.23 -12.45 -13.80
N PRO A 713 -23.34 -11.84 -14.26
CA PRO A 713 -23.57 -11.57 -15.68
C PRO A 713 -22.62 -10.52 -16.27
N GLY A 714 -22.70 -10.35 -17.59
CA GLY A 714 -22.05 -9.27 -18.32
C GLY A 714 -22.61 -7.91 -17.96
N GLY A 715 -21.69 -6.94 -17.88
CA GLY A 715 -22.00 -5.53 -17.73
C GLY A 715 -21.92 -4.84 -19.09
N THR A 716 -20.81 -4.14 -19.29
CA THR A 716 -20.37 -3.59 -20.58
C THR A 716 -20.47 -4.61 -21.73
N THR A 717 -20.01 -5.85 -21.51
CA THR A 717 -20.01 -6.92 -22.52
C THR A 717 -21.41 -7.27 -23.03
N THR A 718 -22.42 -7.23 -22.17
CA THR A 718 -23.83 -7.48 -22.53
C THR A 718 -24.34 -6.35 -23.41
N VAL A 719 -24.13 -5.10 -23.00
CA VAL A 719 -24.60 -3.94 -23.76
C VAL A 719 -23.86 -3.81 -25.11
N GLU A 720 -22.57 -4.13 -25.15
CA GLU A 720 -21.77 -4.19 -26.38
C GLU A 720 -22.23 -5.30 -27.33
N SER A 721 -22.63 -6.46 -26.80
CA SER A 721 -23.25 -7.52 -27.59
C SER A 721 -24.52 -7.03 -28.29
N LEU A 722 -25.42 -6.36 -27.55
CA LEU A 722 -26.64 -5.77 -28.12
C LEU A 722 -26.30 -4.71 -29.17
N TRP A 723 -25.32 -3.85 -28.91
CA TRP A 723 -24.85 -2.85 -29.87
C TRP A 723 -24.32 -3.47 -31.17
N MET A 724 -23.73 -4.67 -31.09
CA MET A 724 -23.25 -5.44 -32.24
C MET A 724 -24.30 -6.35 -32.88
N GLY A 725 -25.57 -6.19 -32.51
CA GLY A 725 -26.67 -6.98 -33.07
C GLY A 725 -26.66 -8.44 -32.61
N VAL A 726 -25.99 -8.77 -31.50
CA VAL A 726 -25.96 -10.12 -30.93
C VAL A 726 -26.86 -10.15 -29.71
N PRO A 727 -28.04 -10.78 -29.77
CA PRO A 727 -28.92 -10.91 -28.61
C PRO A 727 -28.27 -11.80 -27.53
N VAL A 728 -28.57 -11.52 -26.27
CA VAL A 728 -27.95 -12.17 -25.12
C VAL A 728 -29.01 -12.99 -24.38
N LEU A 729 -28.76 -14.29 -24.20
CA LEU A 729 -29.58 -15.16 -23.37
C LEU A 729 -29.05 -15.08 -21.93
N ASN A 730 -29.91 -14.68 -21.00
CA ASN A 730 -29.56 -14.48 -19.59
C ASN A 730 -30.35 -15.44 -18.68
N LEU A 731 -29.71 -15.90 -17.61
CA LEU A 731 -30.37 -16.54 -16.48
C LEU A 731 -30.53 -15.49 -15.37
N SER A 732 -31.76 -15.23 -14.94
CA SER A 732 -32.01 -14.34 -13.80
C SER A 732 -31.94 -15.11 -12.50
N GLY A 733 -31.22 -14.56 -11.52
CA GLY A 733 -31.24 -15.05 -10.15
C GLY A 733 -31.93 -14.10 -9.17
N GLU A 734 -31.55 -14.23 -7.90
CA GLU A 734 -32.18 -13.53 -6.78
C GLU A 734 -31.41 -12.28 -6.35
N SER A 735 -30.07 -12.32 -6.36
CA SER A 735 -29.24 -11.21 -5.87
C SER A 735 -29.16 -10.02 -6.83
N PHE A 736 -28.81 -8.84 -6.29
CA PHE A 736 -28.66 -7.59 -7.03
C PHE A 736 -27.80 -7.71 -8.29
N LEU A 737 -26.65 -8.35 -8.14
CA LEU A 737 -25.71 -8.57 -9.22
C LEU A 737 -26.25 -9.57 -10.25
N PHE A 738 -26.82 -10.69 -9.79
CA PHE A 738 -27.29 -11.74 -10.68
C PHE A 738 -28.44 -11.25 -11.57
N ARG A 739 -29.23 -10.29 -11.09
CA ARG A 739 -30.32 -9.66 -11.86
C ARG A 739 -29.85 -8.57 -12.83
N GLN A 740 -28.56 -8.22 -12.87
CA GLN A 740 -28.05 -7.16 -13.76
C GLN A 740 -28.35 -7.43 -15.23
N GLY A 741 -28.14 -8.66 -15.71
CA GLY A 741 -28.42 -9.02 -17.10
C GLY A 741 -29.91 -8.89 -17.44
N ALA A 742 -30.79 -9.32 -16.54
CA ALA A 742 -32.24 -9.13 -16.67
C ALA A 742 -32.61 -7.64 -16.75
N GLY A 743 -32.03 -6.80 -15.89
CA GLY A 743 -32.20 -5.35 -15.93
C GLY A 743 -31.85 -4.74 -17.30
N PHE A 744 -30.71 -5.14 -17.89
CA PHE A 744 -30.35 -4.69 -19.23
C PHE A 744 -31.34 -5.16 -20.29
N LEU A 745 -31.64 -6.46 -20.33
CA LEU A 745 -32.50 -7.02 -21.36
C LEU A 745 -33.92 -6.48 -21.29
N THR A 746 -34.50 -6.31 -20.11
CA THR A 746 -35.82 -5.68 -19.95
C THR A 746 -35.82 -4.26 -20.50
N ASN A 747 -34.83 -3.43 -20.15
CA ASN A 747 -34.73 -2.06 -20.65
C ASN A 747 -34.44 -2.01 -22.16
N ALA A 748 -33.74 -2.99 -22.72
CA ALA A 748 -33.53 -3.11 -24.17
C ALA A 748 -34.76 -3.64 -24.93
N GLY A 749 -35.86 -3.98 -24.26
CA GLY A 749 -37.06 -4.57 -24.89
C GLY A 749 -36.92 -6.06 -25.22
N LEU A 750 -36.06 -6.77 -24.50
CA LEU A 750 -35.73 -8.20 -24.67
C LEU A 750 -36.05 -9.02 -23.40
N ALA A 751 -37.12 -8.67 -22.66
CA ALA A 751 -37.50 -9.42 -21.46
C ALA A 751 -37.72 -10.92 -21.71
N GLU A 752 -38.15 -11.29 -22.92
CA GLU A 752 -38.30 -12.69 -23.37
C GLU A 752 -36.98 -13.48 -23.43
N TRP A 753 -35.82 -12.80 -23.44
CA TRP A 753 -34.48 -13.39 -23.43
C TRP A 753 -33.94 -13.67 -22.02
N VAL A 754 -34.75 -13.39 -21.00
CA VAL A 754 -34.44 -13.70 -19.60
C VAL A 754 -35.11 -15.03 -19.25
N ALA A 755 -34.32 -16.00 -18.81
CA ALA A 755 -34.81 -17.27 -18.26
C ALA A 755 -34.91 -17.20 -16.73
N ALA A 756 -35.98 -17.78 -16.17
CA ALA A 756 -36.20 -17.89 -14.73
C ALA A 756 -35.61 -19.18 -14.13
N SER A 757 -35.23 -20.15 -14.96
CA SER A 757 -34.59 -21.39 -14.53
C SER A 757 -33.57 -21.91 -15.54
N GLN A 758 -32.72 -22.83 -15.13
CA GLN A 758 -31.76 -23.48 -16.03
C GLN A 758 -32.47 -24.28 -17.13
N GLU A 759 -33.61 -24.89 -16.83
CA GLU A 759 -34.43 -25.66 -17.78
C GLU A 759 -35.01 -24.73 -18.84
N GLU A 760 -35.56 -23.59 -18.41
CA GLU A 760 -36.05 -22.57 -19.33
C GLU A 760 -34.90 -21.97 -20.16
N TYR A 761 -33.72 -21.78 -19.57
CA TYR A 761 -32.54 -21.29 -20.27
C TYR A 761 -32.16 -22.21 -21.44
N VAL A 762 -32.08 -23.52 -21.20
CA VAL A 762 -31.80 -24.50 -22.27
C VAL A 762 -32.92 -24.52 -23.31
N ALA A 763 -34.18 -24.49 -22.89
CA ALA A 763 -35.32 -24.49 -23.80
C ALA A 763 -35.35 -23.24 -24.71
N LYS A 764 -35.07 -22.06 -24.15
CA LYS A 764 -34.93 -20.81 -24.92
C LYS A 764 -33.76 -20.89 -25.89
N ALA A 765 -32.60 -21.39 -25.45
CA ALA A 765 -31.45 -21.56 -26.33
C ALA A 765 -31.78 -22.42 -27.56
N MET A 766 -32.48 -23.54 -27.37
CA MET A 766 -32.95 -24.40 -28.47
C MET A 766 -33.94 -23.67 -29.38
N SER A 767 -34.95 -23.02 -28.80
CA SER A 767 -35.99 -22.32 -29.55
C SER A 767 -35.40 -21.21 -30.42
N PHE A 768 -34.54 -20.37 -29.85
CA PHE A 768 -33.91 -19.25 -30.58
C PHE A 768 -32.90 -19.74 -31.63
N ALA A 769 -32.16 -20.82 -31.35
CA ALA A 769 -31.22 -21.41 -32.30
C ALA A 769 -31.92 -22.09 -33.50
N SER A 770 -33.17 -22.53 -33.34
CA SER A 770 -33.94 -23.19 -34.42
C SER A 770 -34.62 -22.23 -35.40
N ASP A 771 -34.82 -20.97 -35.03
CA ASP A 771 -35.53 -19.96 -35.84
C ASP A 771 -34.55 -18.89 -36.35
N LEU A 772 -33.79 -19.26 -37.39
CA LEU A 772 -32.75 -18.40 -37.95
C LEU A 772 -33.32 -17.13 -38.62
N ASP A 773 -34.54 -17.18 -39.14
CA ASP A 773 -35.18 -16.03 -39.77
C ASP A 773 -35.53 -14.97 -38.72
N ARG A 774 -36.14 -15.36 -37.59
CA ARG A 774 -36.39 -14.44 -36.48
C ARG A 774 -35.09 -13.92 -35.89
N LEU A 775 -34.07 -14.76 -35.74
CA LEU A 775 -32.77 -14.35 -35.22
C LEU A 775 -32.05 -13.35 -36.14
N ALA A 776 -32.13 -13.55 -37.46
CA ALA A 776 -31.57 -12.63 -38.45
C ALA A 776 -32.31 -11.29 -38.46
N ALA A 777 -33.64 -11.30 -38.36
CA ALA A 777 -34.45 -10.09 -38.26
C ALA A 777 -34.12 -9.28 -37.00
N LEU A 778 -34.01 -9.95 -35.85
CA LEU A 778 -33.62 -9.31 -34.59
C LEU A 778 -32.23 -8.68 -34.71
N ARG A 779 -31.23 -9.45 -35.17
CA ARG A 779 -29.85 -8.97 -35.34
C ARG A 779 -29.77 -7.69 -36.16
N ALA A 780 -30.50 -7.61 -37.27
CA ALA A 780 -30.48 -6.46 -38.16
C ALA A 780 -31.00 -5.17 -37.50
N GLY A 781 -32.00 -5.26 -36.60
CA GLY A 781 -32.60 -4.11 -35.91
C GLY A 781 -32.03 -3.82 -34.52
N LEU A 782 -31.32 -4.77 -33.91
CA LEU A 782 -31.02 -4.71 -32.48
C LEU A 782 -30.10 -3.56 -32.06
N ARG A 783 -29.14 -3.13 -32.91
CA ARG A 783 -28.33 -1.94 -32.63
C ARG A 783 -29.20 -0.69 -32.46
N GLN A 784 -30.14 -0.48 -33.38
CA GLN A 784 -31.05 0.67 -33.35
C GLN A 784 -31.97 0.59 -32.13
N GLN A 785 -32.51 -0.60 -31.85
CA GLN A 785 -33.36 -0.85 -30.67
C GLN A 785 -32.60 -0.56 -29.36
N ALA A 786 -31.36 -1.03 -29.23
CA ALA A 786 -30.53 -0.76 -28.05
C ALA A 786 -30.20 0.74 -27.93
N GLY A 787 -29.86 1.40 -29.05
CA GLY A 787 -29.52 2.83 -29.08
C GLY A 787 -30.69 3.77 -28.77
N SER A 788 -31.94 3.35 -28.99
CA SER A 788 -33.15 4.11 -28.64
C SER A 788 -33.75 3.71 -27.28
N SER A 789 -33.18 2.72 -26.61
CA SER A 789 -33.66 2.22 -25.32
C SER A 789 -33.21 3.09 -24.14
N PRO A 790 -33.84 2.96 -22.95
CA PRO A 790 -33.36 3.57 -21.71
C PRO A 790 -31.88 3.30 -21.39
N LEU A 791 -31.28 2.23 -21.93
CA LEU A 791 -29.87 1.92 -21.70
C LEU A 791 -28.90 2.94 -22.30
N MET A 792 -29.30 3.69 -23.33
CA MET A 792 -28.42 4.65 -24.01
C MET A 792 -29.02 6.07 -24.09
N ASP A 793 -30.23 6.28 -23.54
CA ASP A 793 -30.85 7.60 -23.44
C ASP A 793 -30.24 8.43 -22.30
N GLY A 794 -29.10 9.06 -22.60
CA GLY A 794 -28.35 9.86 -21.63
C GLY A 794 -29.12 11.07 -21.11
N LYS A 795 -29.98 11.69 -21.93
CA LYS A 795 -30.78 12.85 -21.52
C LYS A 795 -31.82 12.46 -20.48
N ARG A 796 -32.55 11.37 -20.73
CA ARG A 796 -33.57 10.88 -19.81
C ARG A 796 -32.94 10.37 -18.51
N PHE A 797 -31.85 9.61 -18.62
CA PHE A 797 -31.12 9.13 -17.44
C PHE A 797 -30.59 10.28 -16.58
N ALA A 798 -30.00 11.31 -17.19
CA ALA A 798 -29.51 12.49 -16.47
C ALA A 798 -30.63 13.24 -15.72
N GLY A 799 -31.84 13.31 -16.29
CA GLY A 799 -33.02 13.86 -15.63
C GLY A 799 -33.37 13.11 -14.35
N TYR A 800 -33.52 11.79 -14.43
CA TYR A 800 -33.80 10.95 -13.25
C TYR A 800 -32.69 11.00 -12.21
N PHE A 801 -31.42 11.01 -12.64
CA PHE A 801 -30.29 11.12 -11.74
C PHE A 801 -30.26 12.48 -11.02
N ALA A 802 -30.56 13.58 -11.72
CA ALA A 802 -30.65 14.90 -11.14
C ALA A 802 -31.76 14.99 -10.08
N GLU A 803 -32.95 14.45 -10.38
CA GLU A 803 -34.06 14.39 -9.43
C GLU A 803 -33.69 13.60 -8.17
N ALA A 804 -32.98 12.47 -8.33
CA ALA A 804 -32.48 11.66 -7.23
C ALA A 804 -31.51 12.45 -6.33
N LEU A 805 -30.53 13.14 -6.90
CA LEU A 805 -29.58 13.97 -6.14
C LEU A 805 -30.29 15.09 -5.38
N GLN A 806 -31.22 15.79 -6.03
CA GLN A 806 -32.01 16.83 -5.37
C GLN A 806 -32.92 16.26 -4.28
N GLY A 807 -33.46 15.06 -4.48
CA GLY A 807 -34.24 14.31 -3.50
C GLY A 807 -33.42 13.99 -2.25
N MET A 808 -32.23 13.40 -2.42
CA MET A 808 -31.31 13.09 -1.31
C MET A 808 -30.91 14.35 -0.55
N TRP A 809 -30.59 15.44 -1.24
CA TRP A 809 -30.22 16.70 -0.59
C TRP A 809 -31.35 17.30 0.24
N ARG A 810 -32.60 17.26 -0.25
CA ARG A 810 -33.77 17.76 0.50
C ARG A 810 -34.01 17.01 1.80
N GLN A 811 -33.58 15.75 1.93
CA GLN A 811 -33.75 14.97 3.17
C GLN A 811 -32.76 15.36 4.28
N VAL A 812 -31.66 16.05 3.95
CA VAL A 812 -30.63 16.48 4.93
C VAL A 812 -30.64 17.98 5.24
N GLN A 813 -31.52 18.74 4.57
CA GLN A 813 -31.78 20.15 4.90
C GLN A 813 -32.48 20.26 6.25
#